data_AF-A0AA39FFW3-F1
#
_entry.id   AF-A0AA39FFW3-F1
#
_cell.length_a   1.000
_cell.length_b   1.000
_cell.length_c   1.000
_cell.angle_alpha   90.00
_cell.angle_beta   90.00
_cell.angle_gamma   90.00
#
_symmetry.space_group_name_H-M   'P 1'
#
loop_
_entity.id
_entity.type
_entity.pdbx_description
1 polymer ?
#
loop_
_entity_poly.entity_id
_entity_poly.type
_entity_poly.pdbx_seq_one_letter_code
_entity_poly.pdbx_strand_id
1 'polypeptide(L)'
;MNYNGETIKGEEHASSCSMDNNPIITYAGEEALFLSIKHNLLESLKADTVEWRRSFGRPMKLVRLGATFIPFSSNTLPTTEKNFQLIKQPIFHIYWSECSDLDVYKSIVKDDIDSWLKTLRQHNINDWMIVLVETYDVKKTNKLIPRTTVLDKVRSDFATKLGDRCLSVINPIKSESRSAESWRGLISRIRHFMLTAYDKTLSRFEEIIRNQRERRNEVSWNFCRYFLLQEELAFVLEMLGIYDEALVQYDELDALFTQFILNSDIGETPAWLNTFQSPLNNWAGVNLKGNIDFHLRNSIAQCEISLLDFRSYLFGRQCAMLLLLKKPWEVAQRCLSFVYNTLSELKILEVLRPKGSIECWAVLCALEVLNICQMKISNNDNGYQLDLCAVHAAGLWALASHKLGELGTLCGLMPGNEPSSEQLHVVVYLIAGIGDSDTEAKGEMTPTGKLKGALSSKDAFKKQYLEYAELAMGTYKYVGRIRSARFIGKELAQFYGDLNENPTAVAFLLDALNTYIDEGWHKLAAQTRLELAQCYKRMDDIERYVKVCSTIASANVLHMTVRNTYFEEMLAYIKMLPSTETLITELEESFLLISVEVNVTDKVVQDQIVSIDIELKSLLPRSVKCTRAIISTEEIQRVTKRKGGKSQSEPQINLLSKWTLDDVERNNSSLIQIPIYSHLGFNENKSLKSAGIIDRNGEQLLKRSESTKSRRAPIIVKENTTETNNLTCETFTLQPGINKFTVANCVNQPNYYKVNHLALIIEDKLEFRSKIIKPQLCYEINHTEPSVSIISRDFIAGIVQDAELIVSSGSVKISDGTKLKLSATRGMTFKLADSTNDMSGELEISLPACESFATIKWKLKVLAELPPKKDSSPIEHKLNIRSPWGIDESIALHFSTPLMSCITLHTAKQRKFLQIIVTGLTVQLLQLIDPELTTSSSVDVSLKNLNPVAGQRLVIGNGIKVSFMWEMELGRDEQSMPPLKMDFRVKYSAIKSNDDSDESAIDDDPLEINKLEILEKSSYTYRCSFEVTNYVTMFTVISKVEAGGNGGEFCRAGSMCQLCLTVLRMVPNTNSNPAPQLMYEVLADQSMWAVCGRTAGIITLDTVDQQTVTLDVMPLTNGYLPLPVVRLSRYIPAIETKNDKSRNTEIAGGPRLKPFSPGQVYNASKAQQVHVLPAATSESTQ
;
A
#
# COMPACT_ATOMS: atom_id res chain seq x y z
N MET A 1 -42.55 -1.11 -67.00
CA MET A 1 -43.75 -0.60 -67.71
C MET A 1 -44.05 0.79 -67.15
N ASN A 2 -44.21 1.76 -68.05
CA ASN A 2 -44.30 3.20 -67.81
C ASN A 2 -45.46 3.62 -66.90
N TYR A 3 -45.29 4.72 -66.14
CA TYR A 3 -45.99 5.99 -66.43
C TYR A 3 -45.32 7.18 -65.72
N ASN A 4 -45.18 8.26 -66.48
CA ASN A 4 -44.47 9.51 -66.20
C ASN A 4 -45.24 10.47 -65.28
N GLY A 5 -44.50 11.33 -64.59
CA GLY A 5 -44.94 12.64 -64.09
C GLY A 5 -43.74 13.59 -64.04
N GLU A 6 -43.81 14.69 -64.80
CA GLU A 6 -42.70 15.52 -65.24
C GLU A 6 -41.96 16.32 -64.14
N THR A 7 -40.67 16.48 -64.37
CA THR A 7 -39.73 17.37 -63.69
C THR A 7 -39.98 18.84 -64.02
N ILE A 8 -40.05 19.70 -62.99
CA ILE A 8 -39.66 21.10 -63.10
C ILE A 8 -38.34 21.25 -62.33
N LYS A 9 -37.26 21.54 -63.06
CA LYS A 9 -35.93 21.83 -62.53
C LYS A 9 -35.94 23.21 -61.87
N GLY A 10 -35.59 23.25 -60.59
CA GLY A 10 -34.97 24.40 -59.92
C GLY A 10 -33.64 23.93 -59.34
N GLU A 11 -32.57 24.65 -59.63
CA GLU A 11 -31.20 24.34 -59.20
C GLU A 11 -31.09 24.30 -57.67
N GLU A 12 -30.88 23.10 -57.10
CA GLU A 12 -30.42 22.97 -55.73
C GLU A 12 -28.89 22.88 -55.73
N HIS A 13 -28.26 23.98 -55.31
CA HIS A 13 -26.91 23.95 -54.76
C HIS A 13 -26.88 22.95 -53.60
N ALA A 14 -26.14 21.85 -53.76
CA ALA A 14 -25.83 20.90 -52.70
C ALA A 14 -24.93 21.57 -51.65
N SER A 15 -25.53 22.32 -50.73
CA SER A 15 -24.90 22.66 -49.46
C SER A 15 -25.03 21.47 -48.51
N SER A 16 -23.89 20.96 -48.05
CA SER A 16 -23.72 19.98 -46.99
C SER A 16 -24.77 20.10 -45.88
N CYS A 17 -25.69 19.14 -45.81
CA CYS A 17 -26.73 19.11 -44.78
C CYS A 17 -26.13 18.63 -43.45
N SER A 18 -25.44 19.52 -42.73
CA SER A 18 -25.28 19.34 -41.28
C SER A 18 -26.63 19.71 -40.66
N MET A 19 -27.29 18.79 -39.97
CA MET A 19 -28.47 19.19 -39.20
C MET A 19 -28.02 20.21 -38.15
N ASP A 20 -28.35 21.47 -38.39
CA ASP A 20 -28.25 22.54 -37.40
C ASP A 20 -29.38 22.28 -36.38
N ASN A 21 -29.18 21.28 -35.52
CA ASN A 21 -30.13 20.81 -34.50
C ASN A 21 -30.24 21.87 -33.40
N ASN A 22 -30.85 23.01 -33.71
CA ASN A 22 -31.16 24.06 -32.75
C ASN A 22 -32.67 24.03 -32.44
N PRO A 23 -33.07 24.35 -31.19
CA PRO A 23 -34.47 24.55 -30.82
C PRO A 23 -35.24 25.46 -31.80
N ILE A 24 -36.42 25.03 -32.24
CA ILE A 24 -37.25 25.82 -33.16
C ILE A 24 -38.13 26.78 -32.36
N ILE A 25 -38.04 28.08 -32.66
CA ILE A 25 -38.86 29.15 -32.08
C ILE A 25 -39.66 29.82 -33.20
N THR A 26 -40.97 29.97 -33.05
CA THR A 26 -41.74 30.74 -34.03
C THR A 26 -41.76 32.21 -33.66
N TYR A 27 -41.71 33.09 -34.65
CA TYR A 27 -41.95 34.53 -34.46
C TYR A 27 -43.23 34.99 -35.18
N ALA A 28 -43.98 35.89 -34.55
CA ALA A 28 -45.20 36.51 -35.06
C ALA A 28 -45.20 38.03 -34.84
N GLY A 29 -46.09 38.77 -35.50
CA GLY A 29 -46.19 40.23 -35.41
C GLY A 29 -45.43 40.95 -36.53
N GLU A 30 -44.66 41.98 -36.18
CA GLU A 30 -43.94 42.81 -37.16
C GLU A 30 -42.65 42.12 -37.67
N GLU A 31 -42.73 41.50 -38.85
CA GLU A 31 -41.64 40.70 -39.44
C GLU A 31 -40.37 41.53 -39.73
N ALA A 32 -40.51 42.70 -40.35
CA ALA A 32 -39.37 43.55 -40.69
C ALA A 32 -38.56 43.98 -39.45
N LEU A 33 -39.27 44.23 -38.34
CA LEU A 33 -38.66 44.56 -37.04
C LEU A 33 -37.85 43.36 -36.52
N PHE A 34 -38.44 42.17 -36.47
CA PHE A 34 -37.75 40.98 -35.99
C PHE A 34 -36.50 40.64 -36.83
N LEU A 35 -36.62 40.68 -38.16
CA LEU A 35 -35.51 40.37 -39.06
C LEU A 35 -34.31 41.30 -38.85
N SER A 36 -34.53 42.57 -38.49
CA SER A 36 -33.46 43.51 -38.17
C SER A 36 -32.65 43.12 -36.93
N ILE A 37 -33.26 42.41 -35.97
CA ILE A 37 -32.68 42.06 -34.66
C ILE A 37 -32.23 40.58 -34.59
N LYS A 38 -32.71 39.73 -35.51
CA LYS A 38 -32.49 38.27 -35.55
C LYS A 38 -31.03 37.85 -35.41
N HIS A 39 -30.10 38.51 -36.10
CA HIS A 39 -28.68 38.14 -36.07
C HIS A 39 -28.08 38.30 -34.67
N ASN A 40 -28.27 39.47 -34.05
CA ASN A 40 -27.80 39.75 -32.68
C ASN A 40 -28.43 38.78 -31.67
N LEU A 41 -29.69 38.39 -31.88
CA LEU A 41 -30.39 37.43 -31.03
C LEU A 41 -29.77 36.02 -31.10
N LEU A 42 -29.41 35.55 -32.30
CA LEU A 42 -28.79 34.25 -32.52
C LEU A 42 -27.38 34.17 -31.89
N GLU A 43 -26.58 35.22 -32.03
CA GLU A 43 -25.25 35.28 -31.40
C GLU A 43 -25.37 35.35 -29.87
N SER A 44 -26.25 36.21 -29.36
CA SER A 44 -26.45 36.40 -27.93
C SER A 44 -26.97 35.14 -27.24
N LEU A 45 -27.87 34.38 -27.88
CA LEU A 45 -28.38 33.12 -27.32
C LEU A 45 -27.28 32.07 -27.17
N LYS A 46 -26.40 31.94 -28.18
CA LYS A 46 -25.29 30.99 -28.18
C LYS A 46 -24.12 31.37 -27.26
N ALA A 47 -24.04 32.61 -26.76
CA ALA A 47 -22.87 33.10 -26.01
C ALA A 47 -22.67 32.41 -24.64
N ASP A 48 -23.71 32.32 -23.81
CA ASP A 48 -23.61 31.86 -22.42
C ASP A 48 -24.32 30.53 -22.16
N THR A 49 -23.85 29.82 -21.14
CA THR A 49 -24.56 28.65 -20.58
C THR A 49 -25.62 29.09 -19.56
N VAL A 50 -26.72 28.34 -19.47
CA VAL A 50 -27.80 28.59 -18.51
C VAL A 50 -28.06 27.34 -17.67
N GLU A 51 -28.33 27.57 -16.39
CA GLU A 51 -28.75 26.52 -15.47
C GLU A 51 -30.17 26.04 -15.82
N TRP A 52 -30.26 24.77 -16.15
CA TRP A 52 -31.53 24.07 -16.31
C TRP A 52 -31.81 23.22 -15.08
N ARG A 53 -32.93 23.55 -14.41
CA ARG A 53 -33.48 22.77 -13.31
C ARG A 53 -34.69 22.01 -13.82
N ARG A 54 -34.55 20.69 -13.92
CA ARG A 54 -35.65 19.78 -14.27
C ARG A 54 -36.49 19.44 -13.05
N SER A 55 -37.70 18.94 -13.29
CA SER A 55 -38.60 18.46 -12.23
C SER A 55 -38.03 17.25 -11.45
N PHE A 56 -38.44 17.10 -10.18
CA PHE A 56 -38.16 16.01 -9.21
C PHE A 56 -36.74 15.40 -9.22
N GLY A 57 -35.90 15.80 -8.26
CA GLY A 57 -34.71 15.04 -7.83
C GLY A 57 -33.53 14.99 -8.81
N ARG A 58 -33.66 15.52 -10.02
CA ARG A 58 -32.56 15.60 -10.99
C ARG A 58 -31.59 16.76 -10.65
N PRO A 59 -30.27 16.54 -10.75
CA PRO A 59 -29.29 17.59 -10.50
C PRO A 59 -29.39 18.71 -11.54
N MET A 60 -29.03 19.93 -11.13
CA MET A 60 -28.95 21.07 -12.04
C MET A 60 -27.91 20.82 -13.14
N LYS A 61 -28.23 21.20 -14.39
CA LYS A 61 -27.35 21.06 -15.56
C LYS A 61 -27.07 22.40 -16.20
N LEU A 62 -25.87 22.57 -16.74
CA LEU A 62 -25.52 23.75 -17.54
C LEU A 62 -25.75 23.43 -19.02
N VAL A 63 -26.62 24.21 -19.65
CA VAL A 63 -27.08 24.00 -21.03
C VAL A 63 -26.68 25.19 -21.89
N ARG A 64 -26.15 24.93 -23.09
CA ARG A 64 -25.89 25.97 -24.09
C ARG A 64 -26.99 25.94 -25.14
N LEU A 65 -27.70 27.05 -25.29
CA LEU A 65 -28.92 27.11 -26.08
C LEU A 65 -28.69 27.84 -27.41
N GLY A 66 -28.87 27.11 -28.51
CA GLY A 66 -29.12 27.71 -29.83
C GLY A 66 -30.61 27.98 -30.05
N ALA A 67 -30.93 28.61 -31.17
CA ALA A 67 -32.31 28.71 -31.65
C ALA A 67 -32.34 28.80 -33.18
N THR A 68 -33.40 28.27 -33.79
CA THR A 68 -33.76 28.48 -35.19
C THR A 68 -35.12 29.17 -35.22
N PHE A 69 -35.18 30.36 -35.82
CA PHE A 69 -36.41 31.14 -35.88
C PHE A 69 -37.15 30.95 -37.20
N ILE A 70 -38.42 30.53 -37.12
CA ILE A 70 -39.31 30.35 -38.28
C ILE A 70 -40.56 31.26 -38.17
N PRO A 71 -41.12 31.76 -39.29
CA PRO A 71 -42.37 32.52 -39.25
C PRO A 71 -43.51 31.68 -38.67
N PHE A 72 -44.34 32.28 -37.83
CA PHE A 72 -45.53 31.63 -37.29
C PHE A 72 -46.55 31.36 -38.40
N SER A 73 -46.99 30.11 -38.52
CA SER A 73 -48.15 29.74 -39.35
C SER A 73 -48.96 28.64 -38.67
N SER A 74 -50.28 28.61 -38.90
CA SER A 74 -51.16 27.57 -38.34
C SER A 74 -50.72 26.15 -38.71
N ASN A 75 -50.07 25.99 -39.87
CA ASN A 75 -49.61 24.70 -40.39
C ASN A 75 -48.31 24.19 -39.72
N THR A 76 -47.60 25.05 -38.98
CA THR A 76 -46.35 24.70 -38.27
C THR A 76 -46.59 24.21 -36.84
N LEU A 77 -47.83 24.28 -36.34
CA LEU A 77 -48.18 23.84 -35.00
C LEU A 77 -48.40 22.31 -34.97
N PRO A 78 -48.04 21.63 -33.86
CA PRO A 78 -48.21 20.19 -33.74
C PRO A 78 -49.68 19.78 -33.94
N THR A 79 -49.95 19.08 -35.04
CA THR A 79 -51.32 18.81 -35.53
C THR A 79 -51.88 17.45 -35.06
N THR A 80 -51.10 16.61 -34.36
CA THR A 80 -51.56 15.29 -33.91
C THR A 80 -50.68 14.73 -32.79
N GLU A 81 -51.29 14.10 -31.78
CA GLU A 81 -50.59 13.39 -30.69
C GLU A 81 -49.75 12.18 -31.15
N LYS A 82 -49.80 11.82 -32.44
CA LYS A 82 -49.14 10.63 -33.01
C LYS A 82 -47.76 10.88 -33.63
N ASN A 83 -47.30 12.13 -33.71
CA ASN A 83 -45.97 12.42 -34.26
C ASN A 83 -44.95 12.60 -33.13
N PHE A 84 -44.07 11.60 -32.96
CA PHE A 84 -43.07 11.55 -31.88
C PHE A 84 -41.77 12.29 -32.19
N GLN A 85 -41.68 13.01 -33.32
CA GLN A 85 -40.49 13.80 -33.69
C GLN A 85 -40.45 15.11 -32.89
N LEU A 86 -39.64 15.16 -31.83
CA LEU A 86 -39.56 16.32 -30.94
C LEU A 86 -38.69 17.46 -31.49
N ILE A 87 -37.60 17.14 -32.19
CA ILE A 87 -36.59 18.12 -32.64
C ILE A 87 -37.17 19.07 -33.71
N LYS A 88 -38.07 18.54 -34.55
CA LYS A 88 -38.64 19.27 -35.70
C LYS A 88 -39.86 20.11 -35.35
N GLN A 89 -40.29 20.12 -34.08
CA GLN A 89 -41.46 20.87 -33.65
C GLN A 89 -41.05 22.19 -32.98
N PRO A 90 -41.76 23.30 -33.26
CA PRO A 90 -41.55 24.54 -32.54
C PRO A 90 -41.95 24.38 -31.06
N ILE A 91 -41.05 24.75 -30.15
CA ILE A 91 -41.24 24.58 -28.70
C ILE A 91 -41.66 25.88 -28.00
N PHE A 92 -41.41 27.02 -28.61
CA PHE A 92 -41.63 28.34 -28.02
C PHE A 92 -42.07 29.36 -29.07
N HIS A 93 -42.99 30.25 -28.70
CA HIS A 93 -43.63 31.18 -29.64
C HIS A 93 -43.50 32.63 -29.15
N ILE A 94 -42.92 33.52 -29.97
CA ILE A 94 -42.66 34.92 -29.58
C ILE A 94 -43.40 35.88 -30.51
N TYR A 95 -44.14 36.82 -29.95
CA TYR A 95 -44.77 37.92 -30.68
C TYR A 95 -43.96 39.20 -30.54
N TRP A 96 -43.70 39.89 -31.65
CA TRP A 96 -42.90 41.11 -31.72
C TRP A 96 -43.73 42.29 -32.23
N SER A 97 -43.69 43.43 -31.54
CA SER A 97 -44.31 44.67 -32.01
C SER A 97 -43.57 45.92 -31.51
N GLU A 98 -43.56 46.97 -32.33
CA GLU A 98 -43.09 48.31 -31.96
C GLU A 98 -44.31 49.23 -31.74
N CYS A 99 -44.78 49.33 -30.49
CA CYS A 99 -45.94 50.17 -30.15
C CYS A 99 -45.68 51.03 -28.92
N SER A 100 -45.62 52.36 -29.13
CA SER A 100 -45.43 53.35 -28.07
C SER A 100 -46.69 54.19 -27.77
N ASP A 101 -47.76 54.02 -28.56
CA ASP A 101 -49.03 54.76 -28.45
C ASP A 101 -50.16 53.85 -27.95
N LEU A 102 -50.86 54.28 -26.90
CA LEU A 102 -51.96 53.53 -26.28
C LEU A 102 -53.20 53.42 -27.17
N ASP A 103 -53.44 54.38 -28.04
CA ASP A 103 -54.63 54.37 -28.91
C ASP A 103 -54.41 53.39 -30.07
N VAL A 104 -53.21 53.37 -30.64
CA VAL A 104 -52.79 52.39 -31.67
C VAL A 104 -52.82 50.97 -31.10
N TYR A 105 -52.38 50.78 -29.85
CA TYR A 105 -52.46 49.49 -29.17
C TYR A 105 -53.91 48.98 -29.09
N LYS A 106 -54.84 49.83 -28.65
CA LYS A 106 -56.26 49.45 -28.47
C LYS A 106 -56.96 49.16 -29.80
N SER A 107 -56.58 49.81 -30.89
CA SER A 107 -57.27 49.70 -32.17
C SER A 107 -56.77 48.57 -33.07
N ILE A 108 -55.50 48.17 -32.95
CA ILE A 108 -54.87 47.22 -33.89
C ILE A 108 -54.13 46.11 -33.13
N VAL A 109 -53.06 46.46 -32.40
CA VAL A 109 -52.12 45.48 -31.82
C VAL A 109 -52.81 44.53 -30.82
N LYS A 110 -53.81 45.02 -30.08
CA LYS A 110 -54.58 44.19 -29.14
C LYS A 110 -55.34 43.06 -29.85
N ASP A 111 -56.00 43.35 -30.96
CA ASP A 111 -56.80 42.35 -31.68
C ASP A 111 -55.90 41.31 -32.36
N ASP A 112 -54.74 41.73 -32.88
CA ASP A 112 -53.74 40.83 -33.47
C ASP A 112 -53.13 39.86 -32.44
N ILE A 113 -52.74 40.37 -31.26
CA ILE A 113 -52.23 39.53 -30.17
C ILE A 113 -53.30 38.56 -29.68
N ASP A 114 -54.55 39.00 -29.51
CA ASP A 114 -55.64 38.14 -29.06
C ASP A 114 -55.94 37.02 -30.06
N SER A 115 -55.93 37.33 -31.36
CA SER A 115 -56.09 36.35 -32.46
C SER A 115 -54.98 35.28 -32.45
N TRP A 116 -53.72 35.71 -32.31
CA TRP A 116 -52.57 34.80 -32.21
C TRP A 116 -52.65 33.91 -30.97
N LEU A 117 -52.94 34.47 -29.80
CA LEU A 117 -53.10 33.72 -28.55
C LEU A 117 -54.30 32.76 -28.57
N LYS A 118 -55.39 33.10 -29.27
CA LYS A 118 -56.52 32.17 -29.48
C LYS A 118 -56.09 30.97 -30.31
N THR A 119 -55.30 31.18 -31.36
CA THR A 119 -54.79 30.11 -32.23
C THR A 119 -53.87 29.16 -31.47
N LEU A 120 -52.98 29.68 -30.61
CA LEU A 120 -52.11 28.85 -29.75
C LEU A 120 -52.93 28.05 -28.72
N ARG A 121 -53.94 28.67 -28.10
CA ARG A 121 -54.83 28.01 -27.13
C ARG A 121 -55.63 26.87 -27.76
N GLN A 122 -56.07 27.00 -29.01
CA GLN A 122 -56.75 25.92 -29.74
C GLN A 122 -55.88 24.66 -29.90
N HIS A 123 -54.56 24.82 -29.92
CA HIS A 123 -53.58 23.73 -30.02
C HIS A 123 -53.01 23.30 -28.65
N ASN A 124 -53.61 23.75 -27.53
CA ASN A 124 -53.12 23.52 -26.17
C ASN A 124 -51.69 24.04 -25.89
N ILE A 125 -51.25 25.08 -26.61
CA ILE A 125 -49.92 25.66 -26.45
C ILE A 125 -49.98 26.83 -25.47
N ASN A 126 -49.25 26.70 -24.37
CA ASN A 126 -49.18 27.69 -23.30
C ASN A 126 -47.78 28.26 -23.11
N ASP A 127 -46.86 28.08 -24.07
CA ASP A 127 -45.46 28.50 -23.97
C ASP A 127 -45.17 29.59 -25.01
N TRP A 128 -45.46 30.83 -24.61
CA TRP A 128 -45.42 32.03 -25.45
C TRP A 128 -44.83 33.23 -24.70
N MET A 129 -44.37 34.23 -25.45
CA MET A 129 -43.89 35.51 -24.94
C MET A 129 -44.25 36.66 -25.89
N ILE A 130 -44.52 37.84 -25.35
CA ILE A 130 -44.77 39.08 -26.10
C ILE A 130 -43.63 40.05 -25.81
N VAL A 131 -42.99 40.55 -26.86
CA VAL A 131 -41.88 41.50 -26.80
C VAL A 131 -42.28 42.79 -27.49
N LEU A 132 -42.33 43.86 -26.71
CA LEU A 132 -42.49 45.22 -27.20
C LEU A 132 -41.12 45.83 -27.41
N VAL A 133 -40.82 46.30 -28.62
CA VAL A 133 -39.57 47.00 -28.91
C VAL A 133 -39.83 48.50 -28.76
N GLU A 134 -39.16 49.13 -27.80
CA GLU A 134 -39.25 50.58 -27.59
C GLU A 134 -38.14 51.31 -28.35
N THR A 135 -38.53 52.40 -29.00
CA THR A 135 -37.61 53.35 -29.61
C THR A 135 -37.44 54.55 -28.70
N TYR A 136 -36.25 54.64 -28.09
CA TYR A 136 -35.94 55.72 -27.16
C TYR A 136 -35.80 57.05 -27.90
N ASP A 137 -36.70 58.00 -27.64
CA ASP A 137 -36.61 59.37 -28.14
C ASP A 137 -36.14 60.30 -27.01
N VAL A 138 -34.91 60.82 -27.13
CA VAL A 138 -34.23 61.66 -26.12
C VAL A 138 -35.05 62.91 -25.76
N LYS A 139 -36.01 63.31 -26.59
CA LYS A 139 -36.81 64.54 -26.43
C LYS A 139 -37.98 64.42 -25.43
N LYS A 140 -38.26 63.24 -24.87
CA LYS A 140 -39.38 63.02 -23.92
C LYS A 140 -38.93 62.74 -22.48
N THR A 141 -38.22 63.67 -21.84
CA THR A 141 -37.99 63.62 -20.38
C THR A 141 -38.47 64.90 -19.72
N ASN A 142 -39.72 64.91 -19.25
CA ASN A 142 -40.24 65.71 -18.11
C ASN A 142 -41.77 65.65 -18.01
N LYS A 143 -42.34 64.49 -17.63
CA LYS A 143 -43.73 64.44 -17.11
C LYS A 143 -43.79 63.54 -15.88
N LEU A 144 -43.99 64.17 -14.73
CA LEU A 144 -44.02 63.63 -13.36
C LEU A 144 -45.34 62.91 -12.96
N ILE A 145 -46.07 62.34 -13.93
CA ILE A 145 -47.32 61.60 -13.64
C ILE A 145 -47.17 60.16 -14.16
N PRO A 146 -47.45 59.11 -13.36
CA PRO A 146 -47.42 57.73 -13.83
C PRO A 146 -48.60 57.51 -14.78
N ARG A 147 -48.36 57.64 -16.09
CA ARG A 147 -49.30 57.16 -17.12
C ARG A 147 -49.09 55.65 -17.27
N THR A 148 -50.17 54.88 -17.30
CA THR A 148 -50.14 53.45 -17.63
C THR A 148 -49.44 53.28 -18.97
N THR A 149 -48.36 52.50 -19.02
CA THR A 149 -47.62 52.25 -20.26
C THR A 149 -48.37 51.24 -21.14
N VAL A 150 -47.99 51.15 -22.42
CA VAL A 150 -48.52 50.10 -23.33
C VAL A 150 -48.22 48.71 -22.74
N LEU A 151 -47.02 48.51 -22.16
CA LEU A 151 -46.64 47.27 -21.49
C LEU A 151 -47.57 46.93 -20.30
N ASP A 152 -47.93 47.91 -19.47
CA ASP A 152 -48.85 47.70 -18.34
C ASP A 152 -50.24 47.26 -18.82
N LYS A 153 -50.70 47.81 -19.96
CA LYS A 153 -51.95 47.40 -20.59
C LYS A 153 -51.87 46.00 -21.20
N VAL A 154 -50.81 45.67 -21.92
CA VAL A 154 -50.57 44.31 -22.43
C VAL A 154 -50.55 43.29 -21.28
N ARG A 155 -49.89 43.61 -20.17
CA ARG A 155 -49.87 42.75 -18.97
C ARG A 155 -51.25 42.58 -18.35
N SER A 156 -52.01 43.67 -18.23
CA SER A 156 -53.39 43.64 -17.72
C SER A 156 -54.30 42.79 -18.60
N ASP A 157 -54.21 42.96 -19.92
CA ASP A 157 -55.12 42.37 -20.90
C ASP A 157 -54.82 40.89 -21.18
N PHE A 158 -53.54 40.49 -21.22
CA PHE A 158 -53.14 39.13 -21.64
C PHE A 158 -52.39 38.32 -20.58
N ALA A 159 -51.84 38.95 -19.54
CA ALA A 159 -50.85 38.33 -18.66
C ALA A 159 -51.08 38.62 -17.16
N THR A 160 -52.34 38.69 -16.72
CA THR A 160 -52.72 39.10 -15.34
C THR A 160 -52.06 38.27 -14.24
N LYS A 161 -51.73 37.00 -14.50
CA LYS A 161 -50.98 36.09 -13.60
C LYS A 161 -49.60 35.67 -14.14
N LEU A 162 -49.24 36.13 -15.35
CA LEU A 162 -48.05 35.72 -16.10
C LEU A 162 -47.32 36.95 -16.67
N GLY A 163 -47.29 38.05 -15.92
CA GLY A 163 -46.79 39.35 -16.39
C GLY A 163 -45.32 39.34 -16.81
N ASP A 164 -44.59 38.30 -16.41
CA ASP A 164 -43.21 37.96 -16.75
C ASP A 164 -43.02 37.48 -18.20
N ARG A 165 -44.10 37.16 -18.92
CA ARG A 165 -44.12 36.80 -20.35
C ARG A 165 -44.29 37.99 -21.28
N CYS A 166 -44.49 39.18 -20.73
CA CYS A 166 -44.57 40.43 -21.48
C CYS A 166 -43.38 41.30 -21.10
N LEU A 167 -42.52 41.57 -22.08
CA LEU A 167 -41.28 42.32 -21.90
C LEU A 167 -41.25 43.53 -22.83
N SER A 168 -40.63 44.60 -22.35
CA SER A 168 -40.23 45.73 -23.18
C SER A 168 -38.71 45.75 -23.31
N VAL A 169 -38.22 45.97 -24.53
CA VAL A 169 -36.78 45.96 -24.86
C VAL A 169 -36.44 47.19 -25.68
N ILE A 170 -35.36 47.87 -25.31
CA ILE A 170 -34.87 49.03 -26.07
C ILE A 170 -34.18 48.51 -27.33
N ASN A 171 -34.51 49.09 -28.48
CA ASN A 171 -33.93 48.67 -29.76
C ASN A 171 -32.38 48.74 -29.74
N PRO A 172 -31.66 47.61 -29.84
CA PRO A 172 -30.21 47.56 -29.70
C PRO A 172 -29.47 48.22 -30.87
N ILE A 173 -30.11 48.33 -32.03
CA ILE A 173 -29.53 48.95 -33.24
C ILE A 173 -29.47 50.48 -33.09
N LYS A 174 -30.36 51.06 -32.28
CA LYS A 174 -30.46 52.52 -32.11
C LYS A 174 -29.66 53.05 -30.90
N SER A 175 -29.37 52.24 -29.88
CA SER A 175 -28.57 52.66 -28.71
C SER A 175 -28.00 51.47 -27.90
N GLU A 176 -26.79 51.03 -28.26
CA GLU A 176 -26.15 49.83 -27.69
C GLU A 176 -25.85 49.91 -26.18
N SER A 177 -25.40 51.07 -25.68
CA SER A 177 -25.02 51.25 -24.27
C SER A 177 -26.21 51.23 -23.30
N ARG A 178 -27.40 51.61 -23.76
CA ARG A 178 -28.62 51.64 -22.94
C ARG A 178 -29.50 50.40 -23.12
N SER A 179 -29.42 49.74 -24.28
CA SER A 179 -30.14 48.49 -24.52
C SER A 179 -29.53 47.30 -23.78
N ALA A 180 -28.24 47.34 -23.42
CA ALA A 180 -27.50 46.20 -22.88
C ALA A 180 -28.19 45.46 -21.70
N GLU A 181 -28.75 46.19 -20.73
CA GLU A 181 -29.44 45.58 -19.58
C GLU A 181 -30.78 44.94 -19.98
N SER A 182 -31.61 45.67 -20.75
CA SER A 182 -32.88 45.15 -21.28
C SER A 182 -32.69 43.96 -22.22
N TRP A 183 -31.60 43.96 -22.98
CA TRP A 183 -31.21 42.90 -23.91
C TRP A 183 -30.77 41.64 -23.15
N ARG A 184 -29.92 41.77 -22.13
CA ARG A 184 -29.57 40.65 -21.24
C ARG A 184 -30.81 40.06 -20.56
N GLY A 185 -31.74 40.92 -20.13
CA GLY A 185 -33.04 40.51 -19.57
C GLY A 185 -33.87 39.70 -20.55
N LEU A 186 -33.98 40.14 -21.81
CA LEU A 186 -34.67 39.41 -22.89
C LEU A 186 -34.04 38.04 -23.12
N ILE A 187 -32.71 37.97 -23.29
CA ILE A 187 -31.99 36.72 -23.53
C ILE A 187 -32.19 35.75 -22.37
N SER A 188 -32.07 36.23 -21.13
CA SER A 188 -32.33 35.42 -19.93
C SER A 188 -33.75 34.85 -19.92
N ARG A 189 -34.76 35.65 -20.28
CA ARG A 189 -36.15 35.21 -20.30
C ARG A 189 -36.46 34.23 -21.43
N ILE A 190 -35.91 34.44 -22.63
CA ILE A 190 -36.04 33.48 -23.74
C ILE A 190 -35.45 32.13 -23.34
N ARG A 191 -34.24 32.11 -22.78
CA ARG A 191 -33.59 30.88 -22.31
C ARG A 191 -34.42 30.18 -21.22
N HIS A 192 -34.92 30.94 -20.24
CA HIS A 192 -35.75 30.40 -19.16
C HIS A 192 -37.06 29.78 -19.66
N PHE A 193 -37.83 30.49 -20.49
CA PHE A 193 -39.11 29.98 -20.97
C PHE A 193 -38.95 28.83 -21.96
N MET A 194 -37.90 28.85 -22.79
CA MET A 194 -37.59 27.73 -23.67
C MET A 194 -37.26 26.46 -22.87
N LEU A 195 -36.42 26.56 -21.84
CA LEU A 195 -36.10 25.43 -20.96
C LEU A 195 -37.32 24.94 -20.17
N THR A 196 -38.22 25.84 -19.79
CA THR A 196 -39.48 25.48 -19.11
C THR A 196 -40.43 24.73 -20.05
N ALA A 197 -40.51 25.15 -21.32
CA ALA A 197 -41.31 24.47 -22.35
C ALA A 197 -40.74 23.07 -22.66
N TYR A 198 -39.42 22.94 -22.75
CA TYR A 198 -38.76 21.65 -22.88
C TYR A 198 -38.99 20.75 -21.67
N ASP A 199 -38.90 21.25 -20.44
CA ASP A 199 -39.11 20.42 -19.23
C ASP A 199 -40.51 19.79 -19.22
N LYS A 200 -41.56 20.55 -19.55
CA LYS A 200 -42.92 20.02 -19.69
C LYS A 200 -43.03 18.97 -20.79
N THR A 201 -42.46 19.28 -21.97
CA THR A 201 -42.56 18.42 -23.15
C THR A 201 -41.81 17.11 -22.94
N LEU A 202 -40.61 17.17 -22.36
CA LEU A 202 -39.79 16.01 -22.03
C LEU A 202 -40.43 15.17 -20.93
N SER A 203 -41.00 15.78 -19.89
CA SER A 203 -41.71 15.05 -18.83
C SER A 203 -42.87 14.23 -19.40
N ARG A 204 -43.67 14.83 -20.28
CA ARG A 204 -44.75 14.11 -20.99
C ARG A 204 -44.21 13.00 -21.87
N PHE A 205 -43.11 13.24 -22.57
CA PHE A 205 -42.52 12.26 -23.49
C PHE A 205 -41.87 11.08 -22.77
N GLU A 206 -41.16 11.34 -21.66
CA GLU A 206 -40.61 10.30 -20.78
C GLU A 206 -41.72 9.40 -20.22
N GLU A 207 -42.89 9.95 -19.90
CA GLU A 207 -44.05 9.16 -19.49
C GLU A 207 -44.60 8.27 -20.62
N ILE A 208 -44.61 8.74 -21.87
CA ILE A 208 -44.97 7.93 -23.04
C ILE A 208 -43.96 6.78 -23.21
N ILE A 209 -42.65 7.04 -23.10
CA ILE A 209 -41.60 6.01 -23.16
C ILE A 209 -41.80 4.98 -22.05
N ARG A 210 -42.05 5.43 -20.81
CA ARG A 210 -42.33 4.56 -19.66
C ARG A 210 -43.53 3.64 -19.93
N ASN A 211 -44.64 4.20 -20.38
CA ASN A 211 -45.85 3.44 -20.72
C ASN A 211 -45.56 2.39 -21.80
N GLN A 212 -44.77 2.73 -22.83
CA GLN A 212 -44.37 1.76 -23.87
C GLN A 212 -43.42 0.68 -23.34
N ARG A 213 -42.55 0.99 -22.39
CA ARG A 213 -41.62 0.03 -21.76
C ARG A 213 -42.33 -0.97 -20.85
N GLU A 214 -43.40 -0.55 -20.17
CA GLU A 214 -44.24 -1.43 -19.36
C GLU A 214 -44.98 -2.46 -20.21
N ARG A 215 -45.32 -2.10 -21.45
CA ARG A 215 -45.98 -2.95 -22.45
C ARG A 215 -45.04 -3.88 -23.23
N ARG A 216 -43.75 -3.96 -22.85
CA ARG A 216 -42.73 -4.71 -23.60
C ARG A 216 -42.99 -6.21 -23.75
N ASN A 217 -43.84 -6.78 -22.90
CA ASN A 217 -44.24 -8.20 -22.95
C ASN A 217 -45.49 -8.44 -23.82
N GLU A 218 -46.11 -7.38 -24.37
CA GLU A 218 -47.27 -7.52 -25.26
C GLU A 218 -46.86 -8.01 -26.66
N VAL A 219 -47.67 -8.85 -27.28
CA VAL A 219 -47.38 -9.45 -28.60
C VAL A 219 -47.26 -8.41 -29.72
N SER A 220 -48.01 -7.29 -29.63
CA SER A 220 -47.97 -6.20 -30.60
C SER A 220 -46.77 -5.26 -30.43
N TRP A 221 -45.97 -5.44 -29.38
CA TRP A 221 -44.82 -4.60 -29.10
C TRP A 221 -43.65 -4.94 -30.02
N ASN A 222 -42.88 -3.93 -30.43
CA ASN A 222 -41.74 -4.08 -31.31
C ASN A 222 -40.58 -3.20 -30.84
N PHE A 223 -39.41 -3.80 -30.66
CA PHE A 223 -38.24 -3.12 -30.14
C PHE A 223 -37.76 -1.97 -31.04
N CYS A 224 -37.74 -2.12 -32.37
CA CYS A 224 -37.29 -1.06 -33.30
C CYS A 224 -38.14 0.21 -33.19
N ARG A 225 -39.46 0.06 -32.99
CA ARG A 225 -40.36 1.20 -32.77
C ARG A 225 -40.09 1.88 -31.43
N TYR A 226 -39.86 1.09 -30.38
CA TYR A 226 -39.49 1.62 -29.06
C TYR A 226 -38.12 2.29 -29.07
N PHE A 227 -37.16 1.70 -29.79
CA PHE A 227 -35.82 2.24 -30.01
C PHE A 227 -35.88 3.65 -30.59
N LEU A 228 -36.61 3.83 -31.70
CA LEU A 228 -36.76 5.14 -32.34
C LEU A 228 -37.45 6.15 -31.41
N LEU A 229 -38.45 5.71 -30.64
CA LEU A 229 -39.12 6.57 -29.66
C LEU A 229 -38.15 7.07 -28.57
N GLN A 230 -37.34 6.18 -27.99
CA GLN A 230 -36.36 6.53 -26.97
C GLN A 230 -35.15 7.29 -27.54
N GLU A 231 -34.79 7.05 -28.80
CA GLU A 231 -33.74 7.78 -29.52
C GLU A 231 -34.12 9.25 -29.76
N GLU A 232 -35.39 9.56 -30.03
CA GLU A 232 -35.84 10.96 -30.16
C GLU A 232 -35.59 11.76 -28.87
N LEU A 233 -35.71 11.13 -27.69
CA LEU A 233 -35.32 11.74 -26.42
C LEU A 233 -33.80 11.98 -26.37
N ALA A 234 -33.00 10.99 -26.78
CA ALA A 234 -31.55 11.11 -26.82
C ALA A 234 -31.10 12.26 -27.75
N PHE A 235 -31.74 12.45 -28.89
CA PHE A 235 -31.42 13.55 -29.80
C PHE A 235 -31.77 14.93 -29.21
N VAL A 236 -32.87 15.06 -28.48
CA VAL A 236 -33.19 16.33 -27.80
C VAL A 236 -32.15 16.63 -26.72
N LEU A 237 -31.72 15.61 -25.97
CA LEU A 237 -30.66 15.76 -24.96
C LEU A 237 -29.31 16.11 -25.59
N GLU A 238 -28.96 15.50 -26.73
CA GLU A 238 -27.77 15.84 -27.53
C GLU A 238 -27.82 17.28 -28.03
N MET A 239 -28.98 17.73 -28.55
CA MET A 239 -29.23 19.09 -29.01
C MET A 239 -29.07 20.12 -27.88
N LEU A 240 -29.48 19.78 -26.66
CA LEU A 240 -29.26 20.60 -25.47
C LEU A 240 -27.83 20.48 -24.90
N GLY A 241 -26.95 19.66 -25.50
CA GLY A 241 -25.57 19.47 -25.05
C GLY A 241 -25.40 18.62 -23.78
N ILE A 242 -26.43 17.86 -23.40
CA ILE A 242 -26.43 16.98 -22.22
C ILE A 242 -26.10 15.55 -22.67
N TYR A 243 -24.88 15.39 -23.16
CA TYR A 243 -24.42 14.14 -23.79
C TYR A 243 -24.38 12.97 -22.82
N ASP A 244 -24.21 13.21 -21.51
CA ASP A 244 -24.21 12.17 -20.50
C ASP A 244 -25.60 11.54 -20.31
N GLU A 245 -26.67 12.34 -20.26
CA GLU A 245 -28.04 11.81 -20.20
C GLU A 245 -28.47 11.18 -21.53
N ALA A 246 -28.00 11.72 -22.67
CA ALA A 246 -28.22 11.11 -23.99
C ALA A 246 -27.54 9.74 -24.10
N LEU A 247 -26.31 9.60 -23.60
CA LEU A 247 -25.59 8.32 -23.55
C LEU A 247 -26.35 7.28 -22.73
N VAL A 248 -26.91 7.67 -21.58
CA VAL A 248 -27.73 6.76 -20.74
C VAL A 248 -28.91 6.19 -21.53
N GLN A 249 -29.55 6.96 -22.42
CA GLN A 249 -30.64 6.43 -23.24
C GLN A 249 -30.18 5.30 -24.17
N TYR A 250 -29.02 5.45 -24.80
CA TYR A 250 -28.45 4.40 -25.64
C TYR A 250 -27.97 3.19 -24.83
N ASP A 251 -27.38 3.42 -23.65
CA ASP A 251 -26.95 2.33 -22.74
C ASP A 251 -28.15 1.52 -22.23
N GLU A 252 -29.29 2.17 -21.94
CA GLU A 252 -30.53 1.47 -21.58
C GLU A 252 -31.10 0.65 -22.74
N LEU A 253 -31.06 1.19 -23.96
CA LEU A 253 -31.48 0.47 -25.17
C LEU A 253 -30.61 -0.75 -25.44
N ASP A 254 -29.29 -0.62 -25.30
CA ASP A 254 -28.32 -1.69 -25.48
C ASP A 254 -28.56 -2.83 -24.47
N ALA A 255 -28.71 -2.49 -23.19
CA ALA A 255 -29.00 -3.44 -22.12
C ALA A 255 -30.35 -4.14 -22.30
N LEU A 256 -31.39 -3.39 -22.66
CA LEU A 256 -32.73 -3.96 -22.90
C LEU A 256 -32.73 -4.92 -24.09
N PHE A 257 -32.05 -4.56 -25.17
CA PHE A 257 -31.95 -5.42 -26.35
C PHE A 257 -31.17 -6.70 -26.06
N THR A 258 -30.00 -6.61 -25.39
CA THR A 258 -29.25 -7.80 -24.95
C THR A 258 -30.09 -8.67 -24.02
N GLN A 259 -30.89 -8.10 -23.11
CA GLN A 259 -31.78 -8.87 -22.26
C GLN A 259 -32.81 -9.69 -23.06
N PHE A 260 -33.38 -9.14 -24.13
CA PHE A 260 -34.29 -9.89 -25.00
C PHE A 260 -33.59 -11.07 -25.70
N ILE A 261 -32.36 -10.88 -26.16
CA ILE A 261 -31.56 -11.95 -26.80
C ILE A 261 -31.19 -13.05 -25.79
N LEU A 262 -30.79 -12.68 -24.57
CA LEU A 262 -30.48 -13.68 -23.55
C LEU A 262 -31.72 -14.48 -23.13
N ASN A 263 -32.89 -13.84 -23.08
CA ASN A 263 -34.14 -14.51 -22.74
C ASN A 263 -34.66 -15.43 -23.85
N SER A 264 -34.31 -15.18 -25.12
CA SER A 264 -34.71 -16.05 -26.23
C SER A 264 -34.08 -17.45 -26.19
N ASP A 265 -32.99 -17.63 -25.44
CA ASP A 265 -32.34 -18.95 -25.26
C ASP A 265 -33.08 -19.85 -24.26
N ILE A 266 -33.94 -19.26 -23.41
CA ILE A 266 -34.61 -19.95 -22.29
C ILE A 266 -36.15 -19.97 -22.45
N GLY A 267 -36.73 -19.06 -23.23
CA GLY A 267 -38.18 -18.89 -23.39
C GLY A 267 -38.64 -18.60 -24.83
N GLU A 268 -39.93 -18.27 -25.00
CA GLU A 268 -40.49 -17.96 -26.32
C GLU A 268 -39.87 -16.69 -26.93
N THR A 269 -39.44 -16.80 -28.20
CA THR A 269 -38.81 -15.69 -28.92
C THR A 269 -39.87 -14.69 -29.43
N PRO A 270 -39.74 -13.39 -29.13
CA PRO A 270 -40.67 -12.39 -29.67
C PRO A 270 -40.61 -12.36 -31.20
N ALA A 271 -41.76 -12.27 -31.87
CA ALA A 271 -41.83 -12.33 -33.34
C ALA A 271 -41.00 -11.24 -34.05
N TRP A 272 -40.86 -10.06 -33.43
CA TRP A 272 -40.03 -8.97 -33.96
C TRP A 272 -38.52 -9.29 -33.92
N LEU A 273 -38.08 -10.20 -33.06
CA LEU A 273 -36.66 -10.56 -32.92
C LEU A 273 -36.20 -11.45 -34.09
N ASN A 274 -37.12 -12.19 -34.71
CA ASN A 274 -36.83 -13.05 -35.86
C ASN A 274 -36.26 -12.27 -37.05
N THR A 275 -36.57 -10.98 -37.20
CA THR A 275 -35.98 -10.18 -38.28
C THR A 275 -34.46 -10.04 -38.13
N PHE A 276 -33.94 -10.05 -36.90
CA PHE A 276 -32.50 -9.98 -36.64
C PHE A 276 -31.77 -11.32 -36.92
N GLN A 277 -32.50 -12.40 -37.21
CA GLN A 277 -31.95 -13.71 -37.58
C GLN A 277 -31.65 -13.83 -39.08
N SER A 278 -31.88 -12.77 -39.87
CA SER A 278 -31.56 -12.74 -41.30
C SER A 278 -30.07 -13.02 -41.56
N PRO A 279 -29.71 -13.76 -42.64
CA PRO A 279 -28.31 -14.03 -42.97
C PRO A 279 -27.52 -12.73 -43.19
N LEU A 280 -26.26 -12.72 -42.76
CA LEU A 280 -25.37 -11.58 -42.93
C LEU A 280 -24.92 -11.44 -44.40
N ASN A 281 -25.28 -10.32 -45.02
CA ASN A 281 -24.90 -9.99 -46.41
C ASN A 281 -23.79 -8.93 -46.50
N ASN A 282 -23.61 -8.16 -45.44
CA ASN A 282 -22.64 -7.08 -45.27
C ASN A 282 -22.01 -7.18 -43.87
N TRP A 283 -20.80 -6.63 -43.72
CA TRP A 283 -20.09 -6.57 -42.43
C TRP A 283 -19.18 -5.35 -42.39
N ALA A 284 -19.73 -4.21 -42.83
CA ALA A 284 -19.09 -2.91 -42.66
C ALA A 284 -18.82 -2.68 -41.17
N GLY A 285 -17.62 -2.22 -40.85
CA GLY A 285 -17.27 -1.87 -39.48
C GLY A 285 -18.03 -0.65 -38.99
N VAL A 286 -17.97 -0.40 -37.69
CA VAL A 286 -18.50 0.84 -37.09
C VAL A 286 -17.80 2.05 -37.73
N ASN A 287 -18.57 3.05 -38.13
CA ASN A 287 -18.06 4.34 -38.61
C ASN A 287 -18.30 5.41 -37.53
N LEU A 288 -17.22 6.04 -37.07
CA LEU A 288 -17.26 7.00 -35.99
C LEU A 288 -16.89 8.42 -36.44
N LYS A 289 -16.61 8.62 -37.73
CA LYS A 289 -16.26 9.92 -38.34
C LYS A 289 -17.48 10.68 -38.87
N GLY A 290 -18.60 9.99 -39.12
CA GLY A 290 -19.81 10.55 -39.71
C GLY A 290 -20.85 11.07 -38.70
N ASN A 291 -21.76 11.91 -39.19
CA ASN A 291 -23.04 12.20 -38.52
C ASN A 291 -23.95 10.94 -38.54
N ILE A 292 -25.15 11.04 -37.94
CA ILE A 292 -26.13 9.95 -37.89
C ILE A 292 -26.30 9.27 -39.27
N ASP A 293 -26.15 7.95 -39.32
CA ASP A 293 -26.40 7.16 -40.51
C ASP A 293 -27.91 7.02 -40.75
N PHE A 294 -28.44 7.87 -41.63
CA PHE A 294 -29.86 7.87 -41.98
C PHE A 294 -30.31 6.62 -42.72
N HIS A 295 -29.41 5.94 -43.43
CA HIS A 295 -29.74 4.73 -44.15
C HIS A 295 -30.03 3.60 -43.15
N LEU A 296 -29.11 3.35 -42.22
CA LEU A 296 -29.30 2.36 -41.16
C LEU A 296 -30.50 2.72 -40.27
N ARG A 297 -30.67 4.00 -39.92
CA ARG A 297 -31.84 4.44 -39.15
C ARG A 297 -33.16 4.18 -39.87
N ASN A 298 -33.21 4.38 -41.19
CA ASN A 298 -34.41 4.08 -41.97
C ASN A 298 -34.71 2.57 -42.02
N SER A 299 -33.67 1.73 -42.11
CA SER A 299 -33.80 0.27 -41.99
C SER A 299 -34.31 -0.17 -40.60
N ILE A 300 -33.92 0.53 -39.52
CA ILE A 300 -34.52 0.32 -38.19
C ILE A 300 -36.01 0.65 -38.21
N ALA A 301 -36.40 1.78 -38.83
CA ALA A 301 -37.80 2.19 -38.92
C ALA A 301 -38.67 1.20 -39.71
N GLN A 302 -38.11 0.61 -40.77
CA GLN A 302 -38.76 -0.43 -41.58
C GLN A 302 -38.72 -1.81 -40.91
N CYS A 303 -37.97 -1.97 -39.82
CA CYS A 303 -37.72 -3.25 -39.15
C CYS A 303 -37.06 -4.30 -40.07
N GLU A 304 -36.10 -3.88 -40.89
CA GLU A 304 -35.39 -4.75 -41.87
C GLU A 304 -33.87 -4.83 -41.60
N ILE A 305 -33.40 -4.25 -40.50
CA ILE A 305 -31.98 -4.16 -40.17
C ILE A 305 -31.40 -5.49 -39.68
N SER A 306 -30.16 -5.80 -40.09
CA SER A 306 -29.41 -6.95 -39.57
C SER A 306 -28.96 -6.75 -38.12
N LEU A 307 -28.70 -7.82 -37.37
CA LEU A 307 -28.18 -7.72 -36.01
C LEU A 307 -26.85 -6.94 -35.94
N LEU A 308 -25.97 -7.19 -36.91
CA LEU A 308 -24.64 -6.60 -36.96
C LEU A 308 -24.70 -5.09 -37.23
N ASP A 309 -25.54 -4.67 -38.17
CA ASP A 309 -25.74 -3.26 -38.51
C ASP A 309 -26.42 -2.51 -37.37
N PHE A 310 -27.42 -3.11 -36.73
CA PHE A 310 -28.10 -2.51 -35.58
C PHE A 310 -27.15 -2.28 -34.41
N ARG A 311 -26.35 -3.30 -34.05
CA ARG A 311 -25.33 -3.20 -33.00
C ARG A 311 -24.26 -2.16 -33.34
N SER A 312 -23.83 -2.12 -34.61
CA SER A 312 -22.84 -1.15 -35.07
C SER A 312 -23.38 0.29 -35.03
N TYR A 313 -24.64 0.50 -35.41
CA TYR A 313 -25.33 1.79 -35.31
C TYR A 313 -25.43 2.25 -33.85
N LEU A 314 -25.95 1.40 -32.96
CA LEU A 314 -26.14 1.72 -31.55
C LEU A 314 -24.81 2.06 -30.86
N PHE A 315 -23.79 1.22 -31.06
CA PHE A 315 -22.46 1.47 -30.53
C PHE A 315 -21.85 2.75 -31.12
N GLY A 316 -22.05 3.01 -32.42
CA GLY A 316 -21.66 4.27 -33.06
C GLY A 316 -22.28 5.49 -32.38
N ARG A 317 -23.57 5.43 -32.01
CA ARG A 317 -24.25 6.50 -31.26
C ARG A 317 -23.69 6.69 -29.84
N GLN A 318 -23.43 5.60 -29.11
CA GLN A 318 -22.77 5.66 -27.79
C GLN A 318 -21.39 6.32 -27.89
N CYS A 319 -20.59 5.91 -28.90
CA CYS A 319 -19.27 6.46 -29.16
C CYS A 319 -19.34 7.95 -29.50
N ALA A 320 -20.29 8.38 -30.32
CA ALA A 320 -20.49 9.80 -30.64
C ALA A 320 -20.71 10.64 -29.37
N MET A 321 -21.53 10.16 -28.42
CA MET A 321 -21.76 10.85 -27.15
C MET A 321 -20.50 10.90 -26.29
N LEU A 322 -19.75 9.79 -26.19
CA LEU A 322 -18.49 9.73 -25.45
C LEU A 322 -17.41 10.66 -26.04
N LEU A 323 -17.36 10.78 -27.36
CA LEU A 323 -16.44 11.69 -28.04
C LEU A 323 -16.81 13.16 -27.80
N LEU A 324 -18.10 13.49 -27.77
CA LEU A 324 -18.60 14.82 -27.38
C LEU A 324 -18.30 15.13 -25.90
N LEU A 325 -18.31 14.13 -25.02
CA LEU A 325 -17.87 14.22 -23.62
C LEU A 325 -16.34 14.27 -23.45
N LYS A 326 -15.57 14.21 -24.54
CA LYS A 326 -14.09 14.17 -24.54
C LYS A 326 -13.52 12.96 -23.77
N LYS A 327 -14.16 11.79 -23.88
CA LYS A 327 -13.74 10.53 -23.25
C LYS A 327 -13.40 9.42 -24.28
N PRO A 328 -12.37 9.60 -25.12
CA PRO A 328 -11.99 8.58 -26.12
C PRO A 328 -11.49 7.27 -25.48
N TRP A 329 -10.91 7.33 -24.27
CA TRP A 329 -10.46 6.13 -23.56
C TRP A 329 -11.64 5.20 -23.18
N GLU A 330 -12.81 5.75 -22.89
CA GLU A 330 -14.01 4.98 -22.53
C GLU A 330 -14.59 4.28 -23.78
N VAL A 331 -14.46 4.90 -24.95
CA VAL A 331 -14.77 4.26 -26.25
C VAL A 331 -13.91 3.01 -26.43
N ALA A 332 -12.59 3.13 -26.22
CA ALA A 332 -11.68 2.00 -26.31
C ALA A 332 -12.01 0.90 -25.28
N GLN A 333 -12.37 1.28 -24.05
CA GLN A 333 -12.78 0.36 -23.00
C GLN A 333 -14.03 -0.45 -23.40
N ARG A 334 -15.07 0.21 -23.91
CA ARG A 334 -16.35 -0.42 -24.25
C ARG A 334 -16.29 -1.24 -25.55
N CYS A 335 -15.40 -0.90 -26.47
CA CYS A 335 -15.28 -1.58 -27.77
C CYS A 335 -15.00 -3.08 -27.64
N LEU A 336 -14.12 -3.49 -26.71
CA LEU A 336 -13.76 -4.90 -26.57
C LEU A 336 -14.97 -5.73 -26.10
N SER A 337 -15.70 -5.26 -25.08
CA SER A 337 -16.92 -5.90 -24.60
C SER A 337 -18.02 -5.89 -25.66
N PHE A 338 -18.17 -4.79 -26.39
CA PHE A 338 -19.14 -4.66 -27.48
C PHE A 338 -18.94 -5.74 -28.56
N VAL A 339 -17.69 -5.91 -29.02
CA VAL A 339 -17.37 -6.94 -30.02
C VAL A 339 -17.73 -8.31 -29.47
N TYR A 340 -17.19 -8.71 -28.32
CA TYR A 340 -17.44 -10.05 -27.76
C TYR A 340 -18.91 -10.34 -27.45
N ASN A 341 -19.66 -9.36 -26.94
CA ASN A 341 -21.10 -9.50 -26.69
C ASN A 341 -21.86 -9.73 -28.00
N THR A 342 -21.59 -8.93 -29.03
CA THR A 342 -22.21 -9.10 -30.36
C THR A 342 -21.87 -10.48 -30.95
N LEU A 343 -20.64 -10.97 -30.77
CA LEU A 343 -20.26 -12.33 -31.20
C LEU A 343 -21.05 -13.43 -30.48
N SER A 344 -21.34 -13.23 -29.19
CA SER A 344 -22.13 -14.15 -28.39
C SER A 344 -23.59 -14.13 -28.83
N GLU A 345 -24.15 -12.94 -29.07
CA GLU A 345 -25.53 -12.77 -29.49
C GLU A 345 -25.80 -13.34 -30.88
N LEU A 346 -24.87 -13.17 -31.83
CA LEU A 346 -24.94 -13.83 -33.14
C LEU A 346 -24.98 -15.36 -33.01
N LYS A 347 -24.33 -15.93 -31.98
CA LYS A 347 -24.38 -17.38 -31.71
C LYS A 347 -25.71 -17.78 -31.08
N ILE A 348 -26.22 -17.01 -30.11
CA ILE A 348 -27.49 -17.28 -29.42
C ILE A 348 -28.67 -17.23 -30.40
N LEU A 349 -28.68 -16.27 -31.33
CA LEU A 349 -29.72 -16.13 -32.34
C LEU A 349 -29.51 -17.02 -33.58
N GLU A 350 -28.48 -17.87 -33.58
CA GLU A 350 -28.15 -18.81 -34.68
C GLU A 350 -28.06 -18.14 -36.07
N VAL A 351 -27.57 -16.89 -36.12
CA VAL A 351 -27.53 -16.12 -37.37
C VAL A 351 -26.54 -16.75 -38.36
N LEU A 352 -27.02 -17.02 -39.59
CA LEU A 352 -26.19 -17.52 -40.67
C LEU A 352 -25.15 -16.47 -41.07
N ARG A 353 -23.88 -16.85 -40.94
CA ARG A 353 -22.72 -15.99 -41.18
C ARG A 353 -21.74 -16.62 -42.15
N PRO A 354 -21.28 -15.89 -43.19
CA PRO A 354 -20.19 -16.37 -44.03
C PRO A 354 -18.89 -16.51 -43.23
N LYS A 355 -18.05 -17.51 -43.56
CA LYS A 355 -16.76 -17.72 -42.90
C LYS A 355 -15.87 -16.49 -43.11
N GLY A 356 -15.31 -15.92 -42.04
CA GLY A 356 -14.45 -14.73 -42.08
C GLY A 356 -15.17 -13.38 -42.00
N SER A 357 -16.50 -13.33 -42.18
CA SER A 357 -17.27 -12.07 -42.16
C SER A 357 -17.15 -11.34 -40.80
N ILE A 358 -17.30 -12.09 -39.73
CA ILE A 358 -17.22 -11.59 -38.36
C ILE A 358 -15.81 -11.13 -38.01
N GLU A 359 -14.80 -11.89 -38.43
CA GLU A 359 -13.41 -11.55 -38.19
C GLU A 359 -13.05 -10.23 -38.88
N CYS A 360 -13.54 -10.02 -40.12
CA CYS A 360 -13.42 -8.74 -40.81
C CYS A 360 -14.08 -7.60 -40.02
N TRP A 361 -15.33 -7.77 -39.60
CA TRP A 361 -16.05 -6.77 -38.82
C TRP A 361 -15.35 -6.41 -37.50
N ALA A 362 -14.86 -7.42 -36.76
CA ALA A 362 -14.17 -7.22 -35.49
C ALA A 362 -12.86 -6.43 -35.67
N VAL A 363 -12.10 -6.72 -36.73
CA VAL A 363 -10.89 -5.96 -37.08
C VAL A 363 -11.24 -4.51 -37.42
N LEU A 364 -12.27 -4.28 -38.24
CA LEU A 364 -12.68 -2.93 -38.62
C LEU A 364 -13.13 -2.09 -37.42
N CYS A 365 -13.92 -2.67 -36.50
CA CYS A 365 -14.35 -2.00 -35.27
C CYS A 365 -13.15 -1.60 -34.40
N ALA A 366 -12.20 -2.53 -34.20
CA ALA A 366 -11.01 -2.27 -33.41
C ALA A 366 -10.16 -1.15 -34.04
N LEU A 367 -9.95 -1.19 -35.36
CA LEU A 367 -9.13 -0.21 -36.07
C LEU A 367 -9.77 1.19 -36.12
N GLU A 368 -11.08 1.31 -36.27
CA GLU A 368 -11.76 2.61 -36.25
C GLU A 368 -11.63 3.28 -34.87
N VAL A 369 -11.87 2.51 -33.79
CA VAL A 369 -11.74 3.03 -32.42
C VAL A 369 -10.29 3.40 -32.11
N LEU A 370 -9.32 2.57 -32.51
CA LEU A 370 -7.89 2.86 -32.35
C LEU A 370 -7.48 4.13 -33.10
N ASN A 371 -7.95 4.32 -34.34
CA ASN A 371 -7.65 5.51 -35.14
C ASN A 371 -8.17 6.79 -34.47
N ILE A 372 -9.40 6.77 -33.95
CA ILE A 372 -9.98 7.93 -33.26
C ILE A 372 -9.27 8.24 -31.96
N CYS A 373 -8.92 7.20 -31.19
CA CYS A 373 -8.11 7.37 -29.99
C CYS A 373 -6.80 8.07 -30.34
N GLN A 374 -6.07 7.58 -31.34
CA GLN A 374 -4.81 8.20 -31.80
C GLN A 374 -5.01 9.66 -32.28
N MET A 375 -6.02 9.94 -33.11
CA MET A 375 -6.28 11.29 -33.63
C MET A 375 -6.65 12.30 -32.52
N LYS A 376 -7.41 11.88 -31.50
CA LYS A 376 -7.83 12.76 -30.40
C LYS A 376 -6.73 12.93 -29.35
N ILE A 377 -5.86 11.94 -29.19
CA ILE A 377 -4.68 11.98 -28.33
C ILE A 377 -3.64 12.96 -28.90
N SER A 378 -3.35 12.91 -30.20
CA SER A 378 -2.37 13.81 -30.84
C SER A 378 -2.75 15.29 -30.78
N ASN A 379 -4.02 15.60 -30.49
CA ASN A 379 -4.54 16.97 -30.38
C ASN A 379 -4.66 17.47 -28.92
N ASN A 380 -4.42 16.63 -27.91
CA ASN A 380 -4.57 16.98 -26.49
C ASN A 380 -3.25 16.71 -25.72
N ASP A 381 -2.61 17.75 -25.18
CA ASP A 381 -1.37 17.66 -24.37
C ASP A 381 -1.54 17.00 -22.97
N ASN A 382 -2.62 16.26 -22.73
CA ASN A 382 -2.93 15.66 -21.44
C ASN A 382 -2.40 14.22 -21.31
N GLY A 383 -1.18 14.06 -20.76
CA GLY A 383 -0.54 12.75 -20.55
C GLY A 383 -1.39 11.71 -19.79
N TYR A 384 -2.30 12.14 -18.89
CA TYR A 384 -3.21 11.23 -18.17
C TYR A 384 -4.22 10.52 -19.09
N GLN A 385 -4.73 11.20 -20.13
CA GLN A 385 -5.66 10.58 -21.08
C GLN A 385 -4.95 9.57 -22.00
N LEU A 386 -3.67 9.82 -22.30
CA LEU A 386 -2.83 8.90 -23.06
C LEU A 386 -2.64 7.58 -22.29
N ASP A 387 -2.30 7.65 -21.01
CA ASP A 387 -2.10 6.46 -20.16
C ASP A 387 -3.36 5.61 -20.04
N LEU A 388 -4.52 6.24 -19.78
CA LEU A 388 -5.81 5.55 -19.70
C LEU A 388 -6.20 4.91 -21.04
N CYS A 389 -5.96 5.60 -22.15
CA CYS A 389 -6.28 5.06 -23.46
C CYS A 389 -5.36 3.89 -23.84
N ALA A 390 -4.07 3.95 -23.46
CA ALA A 390 -3.12 2.87 -23.72
C ALA A 390 -3.53 1.55 -23.04
N VAL A 391 -4.09 1.61 -21.82
CA VAL A 391 -4.61 0.44 -21.10
C VAL A 391 -5.66 -0.33 -21.92
N HIS A 392 -6.56 0.40 -22.58
CA HIS A 392 -7.67 -0.20 -23.34
C HIS A 392 -7.31 -0.47 -24.81
N ALA A 393 -6.42 0.32 -25.40
CA ALA A 393 -5.91 0.12 -26.76
C ALA A 393 -5.15 -1.20 -26.91
N ALA A 394 -4.44 -1.66 -25.87
CA ALA A 394 -3.68 -2.93 -25.92
C ALA A 394 -4.58 -4.14 -26.24
N GLY A 395 -5.78 -4.19 -25.65
CA GLY A 395 -6.77 -5.23 -25.92
C GLY A 395 -7.30 -5.18 -27.34
N LEU A 396 -7.51 -3.99 -27.89
CA LEU A 396 -8.00 -3.80 -29.25
C LEU A 396 -6.94 -4.17 -30.30
N TRP A 397 -5.67 -3.81 -30.07
CA TRP A 397 -4.57 -4.24 -30.94
C TRP A 397 -4.43 -5.76 -30.95
N ALA A 398 -4.56 -6.40 -29.78
CA ALA A 398 -4.50 -7.86 -29.68
C ALA A 398 -5.69 -8.52 -30.39
N LEU A 399 -6.90 -7.98 -30.23
CA LEU A 399 -8.09 -8.44 -30.96
C LEU A 399 -7.88 -8.33 -32.48
N ALA A 400 -7.41 -7.17 -32.95
CA ALA A 400 -7.17 -6.94 -34.38
C ALA A 400 -6.10 -7.89 -34.94
N SER A 401 -4.99 -8.08 -34.23
CA SER A 401 -3.92 -9.01 -34.62
C SER A 401 -4.42 -10.45 -34.67
N HIS A 402 -5.10 -10.93 -33.62
CA HIS A 402 -5.62 -12.29 -33.53
C HIS A 402 -6.65 -12.59 -34.62
N LYS A 403 -7.63 -11.69 -34.82
CA LYS A 403 -8.67 -11.85 -35.85
C LYS A 403 -8.10 -11.76 -37.26
N LEU A 404 -7.09 -10.92 -37.47
CA LEU A 404 -6.34 -10.89 -38.73
C LEU A 404 -5.58 -12.21 -38.97
N GLY A 405 -4.99 -12.82 -37.93
CA GLY A 405 -4.37 -14.15 -38.03
C GLY A 405 -5.33 -15.27 -38.45
N GLU A 406 -6.55 -15.28 -37.88
CA GLU A 406 -7.61 -16.21 -38.28
C GLU A 406 -8.02 -16.01 -39.76
N LEU A 407 -8.15 -14.76 -40.21
CA LEU A 407 -8.38 -14.43 -41.62
C LEU A 407 -7.23 -14.88 -42.52
N GLY A 408 -5.99 -14.68 -42.09
CA GLY A 408 -4.82 -15.15 -42.83
C GLY A 408 -4.80 -16.66 -43.02
N THR A 409 -5.23 -17.41 -42.00
CA THR A 409 -5.34 -18.87 -42.05
C THR A 409 -6.45 -19.29 -43.02
N LEU A 410 -7.63 -18.64 -42.92
CA LEU A 410 -8.77 -18.89 -43.81
C LEU A 410 -8.43 -18.62 -45.29
N CYS A 411 -7.74 -17.52 -45.56
CA CYS A 411 -7.40 -17.06 -46.90
C CYS A 411 -6.09 -17.67 -47.46
N GLY A 412 -5.40 -18.54 -46.71
CA GLY A 412 -4.14 -19.16 -47.16
C GLY A 412 -2.97 -18.16 -47.26
N LEU A 413 -3.01 -17.08 -46.48
CA LEU A 413 -2.00 -16.01 -46.45
C LEU A 413 -0.91 -16.23 -45.39
N MET A 414 -1.05 -17.25 -44.54
CA MET A 414 -0.03 -17.63 -43.54
C MET A 414 1.28 -18.08 -44.21
N PRO A 415 2.43 -17.93 -43.52
CA PRO A 415 3.72 -18.41 -44.00
C PRO A 415 3.69 -19.90 -44.37
N GLY A 416 4.35 -20.28 -45.47
CA GLY A 416 4.44 -21.67 -45.92
C GLY A 416 3.24 -22.21 -46.70
N ASN A 417 2.12 -21.50 -46.77
CA ASN A 417 0.93 -21.89 -47.54
C ASN A 417 0.86 -21.18 -48.88
N GLU A 418 0.26 -21.78 -49.90
CA GLU A 418 -0.15 -21.10 -51.14
C GLU A 418 -1.68 -21.00 -51.21
N PRO A 419 -2.23 -19.81 -51.53
CA PRO A 419 -3.68 -19.64 -51.58
C PRO A 419 -4.24 -20.47 -52.74
N SER A 420 -5.12 -21.40 -52.41
CA SER A 420 -5.89 -22.16 -53.39
C SER A 420 -6.90 -21.27 -54.12
N SER A 421 -7.40 -21.73 -55.28
CA SER A 421 -8.46 -21.02 -56.03
C SER A 421 -9.70 -20.74 -55.15
N GLU A 422 -10.09 -21.70 -54.32
CA GLU A 422 -11.22 -21.55 -53.38
C GLU A 422 -10.96 -20.43 -52.36
N GLN A 423 -9.74 -20.34 -51.82
CA GLN A 423 -9.38 -19.30 -50.85
C GLN A 423 -9.32 -17.90 -51.49
N LEU A 424 -8.92 -17.80 -52.75
CA LEU A 424 -8.98 -16.53 -53.49
C LEU A 424 -10.44 -16.07 -53.71
N HIS A 425 -11.35 -16.99 -54.02
CA HIS A 425 -12.78 -16.67 -54.07
C HIS A 425 -13.32 -16.22 -52.71
N VAL A 426 -12.88 -16.83 -51.61
CA VAL A 426 -13.20 -16.39 -50.25
C VAL A 426 -12.71 -14.96 -50.01
N VAL A 427 -11.47 -14.62 -50.39
CA VAL A 427 -10.93 -13.25 -50.26
C VAL A 427 -11.80 -12.23 -51.02
N VAL A 428 -12.16 -12.52 -52.28
CA VAL A 428 -13.00 -11.62 -53.09
C VAL A 428 -14.37 -11.43 -52.44
N TYR A 429 -14.98 -12.51 -51.96
CA TYR A 429 -16.26 -12.46 -51.26
C TYR A 429 -16.17 -11.65 -49.96
N LEU A 430 -15.10 -11.84 -49.18
CA LEU A 430 -14.84 -11.10 -47.95
C LEU A 430 -14.67 -9.60 -48.21
N ILE A 431 -13.92 -9.23 -49.25
CA ILE A 431 -13.72 -7.83 -49.64
C ILE A 431 -15.03 -7.18 -50.10
N ALA A 432 -15.87 -7.90 -50.84
CA ALA A 432 -17.15 -7.40 -51.31
C ALA A 432 -18.11 -7.03 -50.16
N GLY A 433 -18.22 -7.88 -49.14
CA GLY A 433 -19.13 -7.60 -48.01
C GLY A 433 -18.60 -6.60 -46.98
N ILE A 434 -17.31 -6.22 -47.01
CA ILE A 434 -16.80 -5.08 -46.22
C ILE A 434 -17.38 -3.74 -46.74
N GLY A 435 -17.73 -3.67 -48.02
CA GLY A 435 -18.18 -2.43 -48.68
C GLY A 435 -17.02 -1.46 -49.00
N ASP A 436 -17.34 -0.36 -49.69
CA ASP A 436 -16.39 0.71 -50.04
C ASP A 436 -16.54 1.88 -49.07
N SER A 437 -15.42 2.46 -48.61
CA SER A 437 -15.45 3.64 -47.74
C SER A 437 -15.58 4.91 -48.57
N ASP A 438 -16.69 5.63 -48.44
CA ASP A 438 -16.82 6.98 -48.95
C ASP A 438 -15.85 7.90 -48.18
N THR A 439 -14.98 8.62 -48.92
CA THR A 439 -13.98 9.62 -48.48
C THR A 439 -12.53 9.15 -48.27
N GLU A 440 -11.79 8.98 -49.37
CA GLU A 440 -10.32 9.13 -49.40
C GLU A 440 -9.92 10.62 -49.35
N ALA A 441 -10.25 11.32 -48.26
CA ALA A 441 -9.79 12.70 -48.07
C ALA A 441 -8.53 12.70 -47.19
N LYS A 442 -7.38 12.97 -47.82
CA LYS A 442 -6.04 13.21 -47.23
C LYS A 442 -5.21 11.97 -46.85
N GLY A 443 -4.68 11.23 -47.83
CA GLY A 443 -3.42 10.46 -47.72
C GLY A 443 -3.27 9.35 -46.67
N GLU A 444 -4.17 9.22 -45.70
CA GLU A 444 -4.22 8.18 -44.69
C GLU A 444 -5.23 7.11 -45.09
N MET A 445 -4.75 5.86 -45.18
CA MET A 445 -5.58 4.72 -45.55
C MET A 445 -6.62 4.44 -44.46
N THR A 446 -7.91 4.39 -44.85
CA THR A 446 -9.02 4.08 -43.96
C THR A 446 -8.86 2.68 -43.34
N PRO A 447 -9.48 2.38 -42.19
CA PRO A 447 -9.48 1.01 -41.63
C PRO A 447 -9.91 -0.04 -42.65
N THR A 448 -10.93 0.28 -43.46
CA THR A 448 -11.38 -0.53 -44.60
C THR A 448 -10.28 -0.75 -45.63
N GLY A 449 -9.58 0.31 -46.04
CA GLY A 449 -8.43 0.23 -46.93
C GLY A 449 -7.30 -0.63 -46.37
N LYS A 450 -6.99 -0.50 -45.07
CA LYS A 450 -5.95 -1.29 -44.38
C LYS A 450 -6.28 -2.78 -44.38
N LEU A 451 -7.53 -3.14 -44.08
CA LEU A 451 -7.94 -4.55 -44.09
C LEU A 451 -7.98 -5.13 -45.52
N LYS A 452 -8.56 -4.40 -46.48
CA LYS A 452 -8.56 -4.83 -47.90
C LYS A 452 -7.13 -5.01 -48.43
N GLY A 453 -6.23 -4.10 -48.10
CA GLY A 453 -4.80 -4.19 -48.41
C GLY A 453 -4.16 -5.41 -47.79
N ALA A 454 -4.41 -5.68 -46.50
CA ALA A 454 -3.87 -6.86 -45.81
C ALA A 454 -4.33 -8.19 -46.43
N LEU A 455 -5.56 -8.28 -46.95
CA LEU A 455 -6.07 -9.49 -47.59
C LEU A 455 -5.62 -9.66 -49.05
N SER A 456 -5.05 -8.61 -49.67
CA SER A 456 -4.72 -8.60 -51.10
C SER A 456 -3.52 -9.48 -51.49
N SER A 457 -2.53 -9.64 -50.60
CA SER A 457 -1.31 -10.41 -50.87
C SER A 457 -0.68 -10.91 -49.58
N LYS A 458 0.16 -11.95 -49.68
CA LYS A 458 0.92 -12.50 -48.56
C LYS A 458 1.85 -11.48 -47.91
N ASP A 459 2.51 -10.65 -48.72
CA ASP A 459 3.46 -9.66 -48.21
C ASP A 459 2.73 -8.53 -47.47
N ALA A 460 1.60 -8.07 -48.00
CA ALA A 460 0.75 -7.08 -47.35
C ALA A 460 0.17 -7.63 -46.03
N PHE A 461 -0.30 -8.88 -46.05
CA PHE A 461 -0.75 -9.59 -44.86
C PHE A 461 0.35 -9.67 -43.79
N LYS A 462 1.53 -10.19 -44.15
CA LYS A 462 2.68 -10.34 -43.25
C LYS A 462 3.03 -9.00 -42.60
N LYS A 463 3.12 -7.93 -43.40
CA LYS A 463 3.43 -6.59 -42.90
C LYS A 463 2.38 -6.11 -41.89
N GLN A 464 1.11 -6.22 -42.23
CA GLN A 464 0.04 -5.68 -41.37
C GLN A 464 -0.16 -6.51 -40.09
N TYR A 465 -0.06 -7.84 -40.19
CA TYR A 465 -0.17 -8.74 -39.04
C TYR A 465 0.96 -8.51 -38.04
N LEU A 466 2.21 -8.42 -38.51
CA LEU A 466 3.36 -8.14 -37.65
C LEU A 466 3.24 -6.76 -37.00
N GLU A 467 2.85 -5.73 -37.75
CA GLU A 467 2.61 -4.39 -37.20
C GLU A 467 1.59 -4.41 -36.04
N TYR A 468 0.45 -5.08 -36.22
CA TYR A 468 -0.57 -5.16 -35.16
C TYR A 468 -0.11 -5.96 -33.96
N ALA A 469 0.59 -7.08 -34.16
CA ALA A 469 1.11 -7.91 -33.08
C ALA A 469 2.20 -7.17 -32.29
N GLU A 470 3.10 -6.45 -32.96
CA GLU A 470 4.14 -5.64 -32.32
C GLU A 470 3.56 -4.46 -31.55
N LEU A 471 2.56 -3.75 -32.11
CA LEU A 471 1.84 -2.69 -31.42
C LEU A 471 1.09 -3.23 -30.19
N ALA A 472 0.43 -4.40 -30.31
CA ALA A 472 -0.25 -5.04 -29.20
C ALA A 472 0.74 -5.41 -28.08
N MET A 473 1.82 -6.11 -28.43
CA MET A 473 2.87 -6.50 -27.49
C MET A 473 3.53 -5.29 -26.83
N GLY A 474 3.88 -4.27 -27.61
CA GLY A 474 4.50 -3.03 -27.15
C GLY A 474 3.59 -2.25 -26.18
N THR A 475 2.31 -2.13 -26.52
CA THR A 475 1.32 -1.47 -25.65
C THR A 475 1.11 -2.26 -24.34
N TYR A 476 1.05 -3.60 -24.39
CA TYR A 476 0.98 -4.40 -23.16
C TYR A 476 2.23 -4.28 -22.28
N LYS A 477 3.42 -4.20 -22.89
CA LYS A 477 4.68 -3.94 -22.15
C LYS A 477 4.64 -2.55 -21.50
N TYR A 478 4.19 -1.53 -22.22
CA TYR A 478 4.05 -0.16 -21.71
C TYR A 478 3.11 -0.07 -20.51
N VAL A 479 1.96 -0.76 -20.56
CA VAL A 479 0.97 -0.81 -19.47
C VAL A 479 1.39 -1.75 -18.31
N GLY A 480 2.50 -2.48 -18.45
CA GLY A 480 2.99 -3.40 -17.42
C GLY A 480 2.29 -4.77 -17.38
N ARG A 481 1.47 -5.11 -18.38
CA ARG A 481 0.81 -6.42 -18.51
C ARG A 481 1.71 -7.41 -19.26
N ILE A 482 2.82 -7.79 -18.63
CA ILE A 482 3.88 -8.60 -19.26
C ILE A 482 3.38 -9.97 -19.72
N ARG A 483 2.48 -10.64 -18.98
CA ARG A 483 1.92 -11.95 -19.37
C ARG A 483 1.22 -11.90 -20.73
N SER A 484 0.38 -10.90 -20.97
CA SER A 484 -0.31 -10.70 -22.24
C SER A 484 0.69 -10.42 -23.37
N ALA A 485 1.74 -9.64 -23.10
CA ALA A 485 2.82 -9.43 -24.07
C ALA A 485 3.60 -10.72 -24.39
N ARG A 486 3.86 -11.59 -23.39
CA ARG A 486 4.53 -12.88 -23.60
C ARG A 486 3.65 -13.87 -24.37
N PHE A 487 2.33 -13.84 -24.15
CA PHE A 487 1.38 -14.63 -24.93
C PHE A 487 1.42 -14.28 -26.41
N ILE A 488 1.34 -12.99 -26.76
CA ILE A 488 1.49 -12.52 -28.15
C ILE A 488 2.87 -12.85 -28.71
N GLY A 489 3.93 -12.69 -27.89
CA GLY A 489 5.28 -13.09 -28.27
C GLY A 489 5.37 -14.57 -28.66
N LYS A 490 4.62 -15.46 -27.98
CA LYS A 490 4.55 -16.88 -28.31
C LYS A 490 3.87 -17.13 -29.66
N GLU A 491 2.76 -16.44 -29.94
CA GLU A 491 2.09 -16.51 -31.25
C GLU A 491 3.02 -16.00 -32.38
N LEU A 492 3.75 -14.91 -32.12
CA LEU A 492 4.78 -14.42 -33.04
C LEU A 492 5.92 -15.43 -33.23
N ALA A 493 6.34 -16.12 -32.18
CA ALA A 493 7.38 -17.14 -32.31
C ALA A 493 6.97 -18.27 -33.24
N GLN A 494 5.71 -18.70 -33.17
CA GLN A 494 5.17 -19.70 -34.08
C GLN A 494 5.17 -19.18 -35.53
N PHE A 495 4.73 -17.93 -35.73
CA PHE A 495 4.73 -17.28 -37.05
C PHE A 495 6.14 -17.14 -37.66
N TYR A 496 7.14 -16.71 -36.86
CA TYR A 496 8.53 -16.65 -37.30
C TYR A 496 9.15 -18.04 -37.53
N GLY A 497 8.74 -19.04 -36.75
CA GLY A 497 9.12 -20.44 -36.95
C GLY A 497 8.64 -20.97 -38.31
N ASP A 498 7.43 -20.60 -38.73
CA ASP A 498 6.87 -20.96 -40.04
C ASP A 498 7.53 -20.18 -41.20
N LEU A 499 8.09 -19.00 -40.94
CA LEU A 499 8.94 -18.24 -41.87
C LEU A 499 10.37 -18.78 -41.97
N ASN A 500 10.72 -19.86 -41.27
CA ASN A 500 12.08 -20.37 -41.07
C ASN A 500 13.05 -19.38 -40.40
N GLU A 501 12.54 -18.31 -39.76
CA GLU A 501 13.31 -17.38 -38.95
C GLU A 501 13.45 -17.91 -37.51
N ASN A 502 14.02 -19.11 -37.36
CA ASN A 502 14.13 -19.79 -36.06
C ASN A 502 14.83 -18.97 -34.95
N PRO A 503 15.87 -18.13 -35.22
CA PRO A 503 16.52 -17.34 -34.17
C PRO A 503 15.60 -16.30 -33.50
N THR A 504 14.72 -15.64 -34.26
CA THR A 504 13.77 -14.66 -33.71
C THR A 504 12.67 -15.37 -32.92
N ALA A 505 12.19 -16.51 -33.40
CA ALA A 505 11.27 -17.37 -32.67
C ALA A 505 11.82 -17.80 -31.30
N VAL A 506 13.09 -18.24 -31.25
CA VAL A 506 13.76 -18.63 -30.01
C VAL A 506 13.82 -17.46 -29.01
N ALA A 507 14.09 -16.24 -29.47
CA ALA A 507 14.13 -15.06 -28.59
C ALA A 507 12.79 -14.83 -27.88
N PHE A 508 11.67 -14.90 -28.62
CA PHE A 508 10.33 -14.75 -28.04
C PHE A 508 9.95 -15.90 -27.09
N LEU A 509 10.30 -17.14 -27.43
CA LEU A 509 10.03 -18.31 -26.59
C LEU A 509 10.85 -18.29 -25.29
N LEU A 510 12.12 -17.88 -25.33
CA LEU A 510 12.94 -17.72 -24.12
C LEU A 510 12.38 -16.65 -23.18
N ASP A 511 11.93 -15.53 -23.76
CA ASP A 511 11.29 -14.44 -23.03
C ASP A 511 10.01 -14.90 -22.30
N ALA A 512 9.20 -15.74 -22.96
CA ALA A 512 8.01 -16.35 -22.37
C ALA A 512 8.39 -17.41 -21.31
N LEU A 513 9.36 -18.28 -21.62
CA LEU A 513 9.83 -19.35 -20.73
C LEU A 513 10.34 -18.80 -19.40
N ASN A 514 11.20 -17.77 -19.44
CA ASN A 514 11.73 -17.13 -18.24
C ASN A 514 10.60 -16.59 -17.35
N THR A 515 9.60 -15.95 -17.96
CA THR A 515 8.43 -15.43 -17.23
C THR A 515 7.62 -16.56 -16.60
N TYR A 516 7.41 -17.67 -17.32
CA TYR A 516 6.67 -18.82 -16.79
C TYR A 516 7.43 -19.56 -15.69
N ILE A 517 8.76 -19.65 -15.77
CA ILE A 517 9.60 -20.24 -14.71
C ILE A 517 9.58 -19.35 -13.47
N ASP A 518 9.81 -18.04 -13.63
CA ASP A 518 9.84 -17.07 -12.53
C ASP A 518 8.52 -17.02 -11.75
N GLU A 519 7.39 -17.22 -12.43
CA GLU A 519 6.05 -17.21 -11.85
C GLU A 519 5.51 -18.59 -11.45
N GLY A 520 6.24 -19.69 -11.71
CA GLY A 520 5.84 -21.05 -11.32
C GLY A 520 4.79 -21.73 -12.22
N TRP A 521 4.60 -21.27 -13.47
CA TRP A 521 3.68 -21.89 -14.44
C TRP A 521 4.31 -23.11 -15.12
N HIS A 522 4.51 -24.20 -14.38
CA HIS A 522 5.24 -25.38 -14.85
C HIS A 522 4.66 -26.03 -16.13
N LYS A 523 3.33 -26.05 -16.30
CA LYS A 523 2.67 -26.57 -17.52
C LYS A 523 3.03 -25.75 -18.77
N LEU A 524 2.92 -24.43 -18.67
CA LEU A 524 3.23 -23.51 -19.77
C LEU A 524 4.73 -23.54 -20.09
N ALA A 525 5.58 -23.55 -19.06
CA ALA A 525 7.03 -23.68 -19.23
C ALA A 525 7.41 -24.99 -19.93
N ALA A 526 6.79 -26.12 -19.58
CA ALA A 526 7.03 -27.40 -20.25
C ALA A 526 6.60 -27.37 -21.73
N GLN A 527 5.44 -26.79 -22.04
CA GLN A 527 4.99 -26.63 -23.43
C GLN A 527 5.93 -25.73 -24.25
N THR A 528 6.36 -24.59 -23.68
CA THR A 528 7.32 -23.69 -24.35
C THR A 528 8.69 -24.35 -24.55
N ARG A 529 9.14 -25.23 -23.63
CA ARG A 529 10.37 -26.03 -23.82
C ARG A 529 10.25 -27.00 -24.99
N LEU A 530 9.10 -27.65 -25.19
CA LEU A 530 8.87 -28.53 -26.35
C LEU A 530 9.00 -27.77 -27.67
N GLU A 531 8.42 -26.56 -27.73
CA GLU A 531 8.53 -25.67 -28.90
C GLU A 531 9.99 -25.22 -29.12
N LEU A 532 10.71 -24.85 -28.06
CA LEU A 532 12.14 -24.52 -28.13
C LEU A 532 12.99 -25.69 -28.61
N ALA A 533 12.71 -26.91 -28.16
CA ALA A 533 13.42 -28.11 -28.61
C ALA A 533 13.28 -28.28 -30.13
N GLN A 534 12.06 -28.09 -30.67
CA GLN A 534 11.85 -28.13 -32.12
C GLN A 534 12.63 -27.05 -32.85
N CYS A 535 12.68 -25.82 -32.33
CA CYS A 535 13.49 -24.75 -32.91
C CYS A 535 14.99 -25.08 -32.90
N TYR A 536 15.55 -25.56 -31.78
CA TYR A 536 16.97 -25.92 -31.70
C TYR A 536 17.33 -27.09 -32.63
N LYS A 537 16.43 -28.07 -32.78
CA LYS A 537 16.58 -29.17 -33.75
C LYS A 537 16.61 -28.67 -35.18
N ARG A 538 15.77 -27.69 -35.54
CA ARG A 538 15.74 -27.07 -36.89
C ARG A 538 16.97 -26.20 -37.17
N MET A 539 17.58 -25.60 -36.14
CA MET A 539 18.79 -24.79 -36.26
C MET A 539 20.09 -25.61 -36.21
N ASP A 540 20.01 -26.92 -36.01
CA ASP A 540 21.17 -27.81 -35.77
C ASP A 540 22.04 -27.37 -34.56
N ASP A 541 21.42 -26.73 -33.57
CA ASP A 541 22.09 -26.29 -32.34
C ASP A 541 22.08 -27.43 -31.31
N ILE A 542 23.04 -28.36 -31.47
CA ILE A 542 23.14 -29.59 -30.67
C ILE A 542 23.30 -29.27 -29.17
N GLU A 543 24.11 -28.26 -28.82
CA GLU A 543 24.37 -27.89 -27.42
C GLU A 543 23.11 -27.44 -26.70
N ARG A 544 22.36 -26.49 -27.28
CA ARG A 544 21.11 -26.01 -26.66
C ARG A 544 20.01 -27.05 -26.72
N TYR A 545 19.97 -27.86 -27.77
CA TYR A 545 19.04 -28.98 -27.88
C TYR A 545 19.21 -29.98 -26.72
N VAL A 546 20.44 -30.41 -26.45
CA VAL A 546 20.73 -31.35 -25.35
C VAL A 546 20.30 -30.78 -23.98
N LYS A 547 20.54 -29.50 -23.72
CA LYS A 547 20.09 -28.83 -22.47
C LYS A 547 18.56 -28.78 -22.34
N VAL A 548 17.86 -28.51 -23.43
CA VAL A 548 16.39 -28.50 -23.40
C VAL A 548 15.83 -29.92 -23.27
N CYS A 549 16.43 -30.92 -23.94
CA CYS A 549 16.03 -32.31 -23.80
C CYS A 549 16.19 -32.83 -22.37
N SER A 550 17.28 -32.47 -21.67
CA SER A 550 17.49 -32.87 -20.27
C SER A 550 16.44 -32.29 -19.32
N THR A 551 16.06 -31.02 -19.53
CA THR A 551 15.03 -30.36 -18.72
C THR A 551 13.61 -30.89 -19.05
N ILE A 552 13.31 -31.22 -20.31
CA ILE A 552 12.05 -31.86 -20.71
C ILE A 552 11.92 -33.27 -20.11
N ALA A 553 12.98 -34.09 -20.20
CA ALA A 553 12.99 -35.43 -19.63
C ALA A 553 12.71 -35.42 -18.12
N SER A 554 13.19 -34.36 -17.44
CA SER A 554 13.04 -34.15 -16.01
C SER A 554 11.71 -33.49 -15.59
N ALA A 555 10.90 -33.01 -16.54
CA ALA A 555 9.67 -32.29 -16.24
C ALA A 555 8.53 -33.23 -15.82
N ASN A 556 8.25 -33.32 -14.52
CA ASN A 556 7.20 -34.18 -13.94
C ASN A 556 5.77 -33.90 -14.45
N VAL A 557 5.53 -32.72 -15.02
CA VAL A 557 4.22 -32.30 -15.56
C VAL A 557 3.89 -32.98 -16.90
N LEU A 558 4.92 -33.46 -17.62
CA LEU A 558 4.76 -34.14 -18.90
C LEU A 558 4.52 -35.63 -18.71
N HIS A 559 3.79 -36.22 -19.66
CA HIS A 559 3.53 -37.66 -19.68
C HIS A 559 4.84 -38.46 -19.82
N MET A 560 4.90 -39.64 -19.20
CA MET A 560 6.11 -40.48 -19.14
C MET A 560 6.65 -40.85 -20.53
N THR A 561 5.78 -41.01 -21.52
CA THR A 561 6.19 -41.30 -22.91
C THR A 561 7.04 -40.17 -23.49
N VAL A 562 6.58 -38.91 -23.37
CA VAL A 562 7.31 -37.73 -23.86
C VAL A 562 8.64 -37.56 -23.12
N ARG A 563 8.65 -37.80 -21.80
CA ARG A 563 9.88 -37.73 -21.01
C ARG A 563 10.92 -38.76 -21.48
N ASN A 564 10.48 -39.99 -21.76
CA ASN A 564 11.35 -41.05 -22.26
C ASN A 564 11.89 -40.74 -23.66
N THR A 565 11.07 -40.20 -24.57
CA THR A 565 11.55 -39.86 -25.93
C THR A 565 12.65 -38.80 -25.87
N TYR A 566 12.46 -37.73 -25.10
CA TYR A 566 13.47 -36.68 -24.97
C TYR A 566 14.69 -37.12 -24.14
N PHE A 567 14.53 -38.08 -23.22
CA PHE A 567 15.66 -38.71 -22.53
C PHE A 567 16.54 -39.51 -23.50
N GLU A 568 15.94 -40.29 -24.40
CA GLU A 568 16.68 -41.04 -25.42
C GLU A 568 17.35 -40.11 -26.43
N GLU A 569 16.66 -39.05 -26.87
CA GLU A 569 17.27 -38.02 -27.72
C GLU A 569 18.43 -37.31 -27.02
N MET A 570 18.30 -36.96 -25.74
CA MET A 570 19.40 -36.39 -24.96
C MET A 570 20.64 -37.30 -25.02
N LEU A 571 20.49 -38.60 -24.73
CA LEU A 571 21.61 -39.55 -24.75
C LEU A 571 22.19 -39.76 -26.17
N ALA A 572 21.36 -39.70 -27.21
CA ALA A 572 21.80 -39.83 -28.59
C ALA A 572 22.65 -38.62 -29.02
N TYR A 573 22.16 -37.40 -28.76
CA TYR A 573 22.83 -36.16 -29.18
C TYR A 573 24.06 -35.81 -28.31
N ILE A 574 24.10 -36.23 -27.04
CA ILE A 574 25.33 -36.11 -26.21
C ILE A 574 26.52 -36.80 -26.89
N LYS A 575 26.31 -37.95 -27.54
CA LYS A 575 27.38 -38.68 -28.23
C LYS A 575 27.94 -37.88 -29.42
N MET A 576 27.13 -37.03 -30.05
CA MET A 576 27.49 -36.21 -31.20
C MET A 576 28.29 -34.94 -30.84
N LEU A 577 28.38 -34.57 -29.56
CA LEU A 577 29.16 -33.41 -29.11
C LEU A 577 30.68 -33.62 -29.30
N PRO A 578 31.44 -32.59 -29.70
CA PRO A 578 32.90 -32.67 -29.82
C PRO A 578 33.56 -33.00 -28.47
N SER A 579 34.60 -33.84 -28.51
CA SER A 579 35.16 -34.53 -27.33
C SER A 579 35.98 -33.67 -26.36
N THR A 580 36.13 -32.37 -26.61
CA THR A 580 37.07 -31.50 -25.88
C THR A 580 36.45 -30.65 -24.77
N GLU A 581 35.11 -30.52 -24.69
CA GLU A 581 34.47 -29.68 -23.66
C GLU A 581 33.25 -30.37 -23.01
N THR A 582 33.15 -30.29 -21.67
CA THR A 582 31.95 -30.70 -20.92
C THR A 582 30.89 -29.61 -21.03
N LEU A 583 29.69 -29.98 -21.49
CA LEU A 583 28.54 -29.09 -21.59
C LEU A 583 27.95 -28.85 -20.21
N ILE A 584 27.95 -27.60 -19.73
CA ILE A 584 27.40 -27.24 -18.41
C ILE A 584 25.91 -26.86 -18.51
N THR A 585 25.09 -27.41 -17.62
CA THR A 585 23.66 -27.10 -17.45
C THR A 585 23.29 -26.94 -15.97
N GLU A 586 22.18 -26.26 -15.68
CA GLU A 586 21.67 -26.08 -14.31
C GLU A 586 21.17 -27.41 -13.73
N LEU A 587 21.50 -27.67 -12.45
CA LEU A 587 21.15 -28.91 -11.75
C LEU A 587 19.68 -28.92 -11.28
N GLU A 588 19.15 -27.77 -10.86
CA GLU A 588 17.87 -27.64 -10.13
C GLU A 588 16.65 -28.12 -10.91
N GLU A 589 16.69 -28.12 -12.24
CA GLU A 589 15.58 -28.57 -13.08
C GLU A 589 15.56 -30.09 -13.29
N SER A 590 16.71 -30.76 -13.12
CA SER A 590 16.86 -32.20 -13.38
C SER A 590 17.07 -33.03 -12.12
N PHE A 591 17.59 -32.40 -11.07
CA PHE A 591 17.91 -33.03 -9.80
C PHE A 591 17.49 -32.12 -8.66
N LEU A 592 16.80 -32.69 -7.68
CA LEU A 592 16.44 -32.01 -6.44
C LEU A 592 17.41 -32.44 -5.34
N LEU A 593 18.23 -31.51 -4.84
CA LEU A 593 19.11 -31.77 -3.71
C LEU A 593 18.28 -31.84 -2.42
N ILE A 594 18.30 -32.97 -1.72
CA ILE A 594 17.48 -33.20 -0.50
C ILE A 594 18.29 -32.86 0.75
N SER A 595 19.50 -33.40 0.87
CA SER A 595 20.38 -33.09 2.00
C SER A 595 21.86 -33.22 1.63
N VAL A 596 22.68 -32.43 2.31
CA VAL A 596 24.14 -32.51 2.26
C VAL A 596 24.64 -32.49 3.70
N GLU A 597 25.32 -33.55 4.12
CA GLU A 597 25.80 -33.73 5.49
C GLU A 597 27.32 -33.92 5.48
N VAL A 598 28.04 -33.03 6.14
CA VAL A 598 29.48 -33.13 6.31
C VAL A 598 29.74 -34.06 7.50
N ASN A 599 30.31 -35.23 7.23
CA ASN A 599 30.67 -36.19 8.27
C ASN A 599 31.99 -35.74 8.91
N VAL A 600 31.87 -34.90 9.93
CA VAL A 600 32.97 -34.42 10.76
C VAL A 600 32.80 -35.03 12.15
N THR A 601 33.75 -35.83 12.62
CA THR A 601 33.82 -36.13 14.06
C THR A 601 34.39 -34.90 14.78
N ASP A 602 33.99 -34.60 16.01
CA ASP A 602 34.38 -33.40 16.78
C ASP A 602 35.91 -33.19 16.93
N LYS A 603 36.74 -34.09 16.39
CA LYS A 603 38.20 -34.11 16.46
C LYS A 603 38.82 -34.53 15.12
N VAL A 604 38.65 -33.74 14.06
CA VAL A 604 39.46 -33.92 12.84
C VAL A 604 40.87 -33.42 13.13
N VAL A 605 41.76 -34.40 13.36
CA VAL A 605 43.21 -34.19 13.48
C VAL A 605 43.80 -34.14 12.07
N GLN A 606 44.90 -33.42 11.91
CA GLN A 606 45.72 -33.43 10.70
C GLN A 606 45.89 -34.86 10.16
N ASP A 607 45.74 -35.04 8.84
CA ASP A 607 45.83 -36.31 8.08
C ASP A 607 44.62 -37.29 8.16
N GLN A 608 43.40 -36.81 8.48
CA GLN A 608 42.16 -37.59 8.37
C GLN A 608 41.35 -37.32 7.08
N ILE A 609 40.58 -38.34 6.65
CA ILE A 609 39.67 -38.27 5.49
C ILE A 609 38.40 -37.48 5.87
N VAL A 610 38.07 -36.44 5.11
CA VAL A 610 36.78 -35.73 5.20
C VAL A 610 35.81 -36.35 4.21
N SER A 611 34.61 -36.71 4.67
CA SER A 611 33.54 -37.25 3.80
C SER A 611 32.27 -36.42 3.90
N ILE A 612 31.55 -36.27 2.78
CA ILE A 612 30.28 -35.56 2.69
C ILE A 612 29.26 -36.52 2.09
N ASP A 613 28.18 -36.78 2.83
CA ASP A 613 27.04 -37.57 2.38
C ASP A 613 26.02 -36.68 1.67
N ILE A 614 25.62 -37.10 0.47
CA ILE A 614 24.70 -36.35 -0.39
C ILE A 614 23.47 -37.21 -0.68
N GLU A 615 22.30 -36.66 -0.41
CA GLU A 615 21.00 -37.22 -0.80
C GLU A 615 20.39 -36.36 -1.90
N LEU A 616 20.18 -36.95 -3.08
CA LEU A 616 19.68 -36.25 -4.27
C LEU A 616 18.51 -37.04 -4.88
N LYS A 617 17.46 -36.36 -5.34
CA LYS A 617 16.37 -36.96 -6.10
C LYS A 617 16.52 -36.68 -7.58
N SER A 618 16.78 -37.72 -8.37
CA SER A 618 16.77 -37.69 -9.82
C SER A 618 15.34 -37.62 -10.36
N LEU A 619 15.07 -36.62 -11.19
CA LEU A 619 13.81 -36.48 -11.92
C LEU A 619 13.88 -37.11 -13.31
N LEU A 620 14.99 -37.75 -13.68
CA LEU A 620 15.10 -38.45 -14.95
C LEU A 620 14.21 -39.71 -14.95
N PRO A 621 13.62 -40.07 -16.11
CA PRO A 621 12.64 -41.17 -16.18
C PRO A 621 13.29 -42.56 -16.12
N ARG A 622 14.59 -42.66 -16.40
CA ARG A 622 15.37 -43.91 -16.43
C ARG A 622 16.74 -43.72 -15.76
N SER A 623 17.37 -44.82 -15.40
CA SER A 623 18.70 -44.82 -14.80
C SER A 623 19.76 -44.32 -15.78
N VAL A 624 20.73 -43.56 -15.28
CA VAL A 624 21.82 -42.99 -16.09
C VAL A 624 23.17 -43.13 -15.39
N LYS A 625 24.25 -43.31 -16.17
CA LYS A 625 25.60 -43.42 -15.64
C LYS A 625 26.16 -42.04 -15.30
N CYS A 626 26.41 -41.78 -14.03
CA CYS A 626 27.15 -40.60 -13.57
C CYS A 626 28.64 -40.98 -13.49
N THR A 627 29.48 -40.32 -14.27
CA THR A 627 30.89 -40.67 -14.38
C THR A 627 31.70 -40.10 -13.23
N ARG A 628 31.33 -38.91 -12.74
CA ARG A 628 31.93 -38.29 -11.57
C ARG A 628 30.96 -37.33 -10.88
N ALA A 629 30.92 -37.35 -9.55
CA ALA A 629 30.32 -36.28 -8.75
C ALA A 629 31.42 -35.48 -8.05
N ILE A 630 31.31 -34.15 -8.09
CA ILE A 630 32.30 -33.23 -7.51
C ILE A 630 31.58 -32.25 -6.59
N ILE A 631 32.07 -32.09 -5.37
CA ILE A 631 31.74 -30.95 -4.51
C ILE A 631 32.96 -30.03 -4.43
N SER A 632 32.77 -28.76 -4.80
CA SER A 632 33.81 -27.75 -4.67
C SER A 632 33.86 -27.21 -3.23
N THR A 633 35.09 -27.11 -2.69
CA THR A 633 35.34 -26.45 -1.41
C THR A 633 36.33 -25.31 -1.55
N GLU A 634 36.11 -24.25 -0.78
CA GLU A 634 36.92 -23.02 -0.79
C GLU A 634 37.51 -22.77 0.60
N GLU A 635 38.81 -22.48 0.65
CA GLU A 635 39.53 -22.15 1.89
C GLU A 635 39.22 -20.71 2.33
N ILE A 636 38.84 -20.52 3.59
CA ILE A 636 38.64 -19.18 4.15
C ILE A 636 39.98 -18.60 4.61
N GLN A 637 40.55 -17.68 3.85
CA GLN A 637 41.69 -16.89 4.34
C GLN A 637 41.24 -15.90 5.42
N ARG A 638 41.71 -16.06 6.66
CA ARG A 638 41.54 -15.04 7.72
C ARG A 638 42.33 -13.79 7.33
N VAL A 639 41.63 -12.75 6.87
CA VAL A 639 42.24 -11.45 6.52
C VAL A 639 42.84 -10.82 7.77
N THR A 640 44.17 -10.72 7.84
CA THR A 640 44.87 -9.97 8.88
C THR A 640 44.69 -8.47 8.65
N LYS A 641 44.12 -7.77 9.64
CA LYS A 641 43.89 -6.31 9.61
C LYS A 641 45.19 -5.54 9.36
N ARG A 642 45.27 -4.78 8.25
CA ARG A 642 46.14 -3.59 8.18
C ARG A 642 45.54 -2.50 9.07
N LYS A 643 46.36 -1.94 9.97
CA LYS A 643 45.98 -0.88 10.92
C LYS A 643 45.36 0.33 10.20
N GLY A 644 44.11 0.64 10.52
CA GLY A 644 43.46 1.91 10.18
C GLY A 644 42.12 1.75 9.45
N GLY A 645 41.06 1.36 10.16
CA GLY A 645 39.70 1.34 9.62
C GLY A 645 38.68 0.93 10.68
N LYS A 646 37.57 1.67 10.78
CA LYS A 646 36.51 1.51 11.79
C LYS A 646 35.99 0.06 11.85
N SER A 647 35.79 -0.44 13.06
CA SER A 647 35.27 -1.77 13.38
C SER A 647 33.87 -2.01 12.80
N GLN A 648 33.79 -2.76 11.71
CA GLN A 648 32.62 -3.60 11.45
C GLN A 648 32.88 -4.95 12.13
N SER A 649 31.89 -5.43 12.88
CA SER A 649 31.88 -6.76 13.51
C SER A 649 32.12 -7.83 12.44
N GLU A 650 33.09 -8.72 12.68
CA GLU A 650 33.30 -9.91 11.87
C GLU A 650 32.02 -10.76 11.86
N PRO A 651 31.58 -11.31 10.71
CA PRO A 651 30.49 -12.28 10.71
C PRO A 651 30.97 -13.54 11.43
N GLN A 652 30.26 -13.97 12.47
CA GLN A 652 30.47 -15.29 13.09
C GLN A 652 30.37 -16.36 11.99
N ILE A 653 31.43 -17.18 11.83
CA ILE A 653 31.40 -18.33 10.93
C ILE A 653 30.57 -19.41 11.64
N ASN A 654 29.30 -19.56 11.26
CA ASN A 654 28.46 -20.65 11.75
C ASN A 654 28.88 -21.96 11.06
N LEU A 655 29.43 -22.90 11.82
CA LEU A 655 29.74 -24.26 11.38
C LEU A 655 28.43 -25.06 11.23
N LEU A 656 27.73 -24.88 10.11
CA LEU A 656 26.64 -25.77 9.73
C LEU A 656 27.25 -27.05 9.15
N SER A 657 27.03 -28.18 9.84
CA SER A 657 27.46 -29.51 9.41
C SER A 657 26.44 -30.22 8.53
N LYS A 658 25.17 -29.79 8.54
CA LYS A 658 24.08 -30.39 7.78
C LYS A 658 23.22 -29.33 7.09
N TRP A 659 22.92 -29.59 5.83
CA TRP A 659 22.01 -28.81 5.00
C TRP A 659 20.85 -29.71 4.58
N THR A 660 19.63 -29.21 4.67
CA THR A 660 18.42 -29.88 4.20
C THR A 660 17.60 -28.97 3.30
N LEU A 661 16.79 -29.55 2.41
CA LEU A 661 15.91 -28.81 1.49
C LEU A 661 15.00 -27.80 2.23
N ASP A 662 14.55 -28.11 3.44
CA ASP A 662 13.72 -27.24 4.29
C ASP A 662 14.42 -25.92 4.66
N ASP A 663 15.76 -25.89 4.68
CA ASP A 663 16.55 -24.70 4.96
C ASP A 663 16.54 -23.69 3.80
N VAL A 664 16.20 -24.15 2.58
CA VAL A 664 16.00 -23.30 1.39
C VAL A 664 14.62 -22.66 1.40
N GLU A 665 13.58 -23.40 1.79
CA GLU A 665 12.20 -22.89 1.81
C GLU A 665 12.04 -21.72 2.78
N ARG A 666 12.79 -21.71 3.90
CA ARG A 666 12.86 -20.59 4.85
C ARG A 666 13.46 -19.30 4.27
N ASN A 667 14.20 -19.38 3.16
CA ASN A 667 14.93 -18.26 2.53
C ASN A 667 14.31 -17.77 1.21
N ASN A 668 13.18 -18.33 0.76
CA ASN A 668 12.47 -17.83 -0.42
C ASN A 668 12.03 -16.37 -0.21
N SER A 669 12.67 -15.40 -0.87
CA SER A 669 12.36 -13.97 -0.67
C SER A 669 10.89 -13.60 -0.93
N SER A 670 10.18 -14.42 -1.71
CA SER A 670 8.76 -14.32 -2.03
C SER A 670 7.83 -14.92 -0.98
N LEU A 671 8.35 -15.73 -0.04
CA LEU A 671 7.62 -16.39 1.04
C LEU A 671 8.16 -16.01 2.44
N ILE A 672 9.18 -15.14 2.53
CA ILE A 672 9.62 -14.58 3.81
C ILE A 672 8.42 -13.90 4.46
N GLN A 673 8.01 -14.41 5.62
CA GLN A 673 7.02 -13.75 6.46
C GLN A 673 7.67 -12.47 6.98
N ILE A 674 7.39 -11.35 6.30
CA ILE A 674 7.87 -10.05 6.75
C ILE A 674 7.17 -9.79 8.09
N PRO A 675 7.91 -9.59 9.20
CA PRO A 675 7.32 -9.26 10.48
C PRO A 675 6.79 -7.83 10.40
N ILE A 676 5.61 -7.70 9.82
CA ILE A 676 4.89 -6.46 9.59
C ILE A 676 4.19 -6.09 10.89
N TYR A 677 4.53 -4.93 11.43
CA TYR A 677 3.81 -4.34 12.54
C TYR A 677 3.24 -2.98 12.13
N SER A 678 2.02 -2.71 12.60
CA SER A 678 1.39 -1.41 12.45
C SER A 678 2.17 -0.39 13.29
N HIS A 679 2.74 0.61 12.64
CA HIS A 679 3.37 1.73 13.31
C HIS A 679 2.56 3.00 13.08
N LEU A 680 2.21 3.64 14.19
CA LEU A 680 1.58 4.94 14.20
C LEU A 680 2.67 5.95 14.58
N GLY A 681 3.14 6.69 13.59
CA GLY A 681 4.07 7.79 13.75
C GLY A 681 3.32 9.00 14.27
N PHE A 682 3.61 9.41 15.50
CA PHE A 682 3.04 10.60 16.09
C PHE A 682 4.02 11.76 15.99
N ASN A 683 3.51 12.96 15.74
CA ASN A 683 4.29 14.19 15.89
C ASN A 683 4.68 14.38 17.37
N GLU A 684 5.63 15.26 17.66
CA GLU A 684 6.01 15.60 19.05
C GLU A 684 4.81 16.08 19.89
N ASN A 685 3.75 16.58 19.23
CA ASN A 685 2.48 16.97 19.82
C ASN A 685 1.46 15.80 19.97
N LYS A 686 1.89 14.54 19.85
CA LYS A 686 1.08 13.31 19.95
C LYS A 686 -0.12 13.22 18.98
N SER A 687 -0.25 14.14 18.03
CA SER A 687 -1.17 13.99 16.90
C SER A 687 -0.63 12.96 15.92
N LEU A 688 -1.52 12.16 15.30
CA LEU A 688 -1.13 11.16 14.31
C LEU A 688 -0.52 11.88 13.10
N LYS A 689 0.80 11.74 12.90
CA LYS A 689 1.53 12.31 11.77
C LYS A 689 1.45 11.41 10.55
N SER A 690 1.62 10.11 10.77
CA SER A 690 1.57 9.09 9.74
C SER A 690 1.15 7.77 10.36
N ALA A 691 0.41 6.98 9.59
CA ALA A 691 0.13 5.58 9.91
C ALA A 691 0.74 4.74 8.79
N GLY A 692 1.52 3.72 9.13
CA GLY A 692 2.21 2.91 8.16
C GLY A 692 2.60 1.54 8.70
N ILE A 693 2.93 0.65 7.78
CA ILE A 693 3.50 -0.66 8.07
C ILE A 693 5.03 -0.51 8.04
N ILE A 694 5.72 -0.96 9.08
CA ILE A 694 7.20 -0.89 9.14
C ILE A 694 7.76 -2.28 9.38
N ASP A 695 8.88 -2.60 8.71
CA ASP A 695 9.73 -3.75 8.98
C ASP A 695 11.06 -3.26 9.59
N ARG A 696 11.48 -3.87 10.70
CA ARG A 696 12.68 -3.49 11.47
C ARG A 696 13.96 -3.90 10.75
N ASN A 697 13.86 -4.83 9.79
CA ASN A 697 14.96 -5.38 9.01
C ASN A 697 14.87 -5.02 7.50
N GLY A 698 14.10 -3.99 7.14
CA GLY A 698 13.76 -3.68 5.76
C GLY A 698 14.95 -3.36 4.84
N GLU A 699 16.06 -2.82 5.35
CA GLU A 699 17.21 -2.46 4.51
C GLU A 699 17.97 -3.66 3.92
N GLN A 700 17.89 -4.84 4.55
CA GLN A 700 18.50 -6.07 4.02
C GLN A 700 17.54 -6.87 3.12
N LEU A 701 16.22 -6.73 3.30
CA LEU A 701 15.20 -7.57 2.67
C LEU A 701 14.49 -6.92 1.47
N LEU A 702 14.38 -5.59 1.45
CA LEU A 702 13.66 -4.83 0.41
C LEU A 702 14.63 -4.07 -0.50
N LYS A 703 15.54 -4.79 -1.18
CA LYS A 703 16.15 -4.23 -2.39
C LYS A 703 15.10 -4.25 -3.49
N ARG A 704 14.69 -3.06 -3.94
CA ARG A 704 13.77 -2.87 -5.08
C ARG A 704 14.35 -3.61 -6.29
N SER A 705 13.74 -4.73 -6.67
CA SER A 705 13.96 -5.30 -8.00
C SER A 705 13.29 -4.35 -8.99
N GLU A 706 14.08 -3.53 -9.67
CA GLU A 706 13.60 -2.76 -10.83
C GLU A 706 12.88 -3.73 -11.78
N SER A 707 11.62 -3.45 -12.08
CA SER A 707 10.77 -4.23 -13.01
C SER A 707 11.29 -4.24 -14.46
N THR A 708 12.39 -3.52 -14.72
CA THR A 708 13.09 -3.45 -16.02
C THR A 708 14.34 -4.32 -16.08
N LYS A 709 14.73 -4.98 -14.98
CA LYS A 709 15.77 -6.01 -14.99
C LYS A 709 15.09 -7.35 -14.71
N SER A 710 14.70 -8.02 -15.80
CA SER A 710 14.74 -9.49 -15.81
C SER A 710 16.00 -9.87 -15.04
N ARG A 711 15.84 -10.67 -13.97
CA ARG A 711 16.96 -11.29 -13.29
C ARG A 711 17.68 -12.06 -14.40
N ARG A 712 18.71 -11.46 -15.00
CA ARG A 712 19.63 -12.23 -15.85
C ARG A 712 20.05 -13.35 -14.92
N ALA A 713 19.74 -14.59 -15.32
CA ALA A 713 20.32 -15.77 -14.70
C ALA A 713 21.80 -15.44 -14.48
N PRO A 714 22.35 -15.68 -13.28
CA PRO A 714 23.76 -15.41 -13.05
C PRO A 714 24.48 -16.10 -14.20
N ILE A 715 25.12 -15.28 -15.04
CA ILE A 715 26.00 -15.79 -16.09
C ILE A 715 26.88 -16.76 -15.35
N ILE A 716 26.85 -18.04 -15.75
CA ILE A 716 27.78 -19.04 -15.25
C ILE A 716 29.14 -18.55 -15.75
N VAL A 717 29.72 -17.61 -15.01
CA VAL A 717 31.08 -17.16 -15.23
C VAL A 717 31.89 -18.43 -15.02
N LYS A 718 32.67 -18.80 -16.03
CA LYS A 718 33.81 -19.70 -15.87
C LYS A 718 34.77 -19.04 -14.87
N GLU A 719 34.40 -18.99 -13.59
CA GLU A 719 35.34 -18.70 -12.53
C GLU A 719 36.20 -19.95 -12.40
N ASN A 720 37.41 -19.83 -12.95
CA ASN A 720 38.53 -20.73 -12.73
C ASN A 720 38.82 -20.77 -11.22
N THR A 721 38.00 -21.53 -10.49
CA THR A 721 38.20 -21.82 -9.08
C THR A 721 39.29 -22.88 -9.03
N THR A 722 40.43 -22.48 -8.47
CA THR A 722 41.64 -23.26 -8.28
C THR A 722 41.31 -24.69 -7.80
N GLU A 723 41.65 -25.68 -8.62
CA GLU A 723 41.38 -27.12 -8.49
C GLU A 723 42.11 -27.80 -7.31
N THR A 724 42.22 -27.17 -6.14
CA THR A 724 43.17 -27.63 -5.11
C THR A 724 42.54 -28.43 -3.96
N ASN A 725 41.21 -28.40 -3.73
CA ASN A 725 40.56 -29.17 -2.65
C ASN A 725 39.13 -29.64 -3.00
N ASN A 726 38.91 -30.29 -4.15
CA ASN A 726 37.59 -30.82 -4.51
C ASN A 726 37.36 -32.21 -3.90
N LEU A 727 36.17 -32.49 -3.37
CA LEU A 727 35.79 -33.85 -2.96
C LEU A 727 35.13 -34.54 -4.15
N THR A 728 35.55 -35.78 -4.44
CA THR A 728 35.07 -36.51 -5.61
C THR A 728 34.50 -37.88 -5.21
N CYS A 729 33.52 -38.33 -5.98
CA CYS A 729 33.06 -39.71 -6.00
C CYS A 729 33.21 -40.23 -7.43
N GLU A 730 33.84 -41.40 -7.56
CA GLU A 730 34.01 -42.10 -8.84
C GLU A 730 32.69 -42.70 -9.33
N THR A 731 32.68 -43.23 -10.55
CA THR A 731 31.51 -43.59 -11.34
C THR A 731 30.44 -44.41 -10.59
N PHE A 732 29.19 -43.94 -10.64
CA PHE A 732 28.02 -44.62 -10.07
C PHE A 732 26.79 -44.47 -10.96
N THR A 733 25.75 -45.29 -10.73
CA THR A 733 24.51 -45.24 -11.51
C THR A 733 23.43 -44.49 -10.74
N LEU A 734 22.90 -43.42 -11.33
CA LEU A 734 21.76 -42.67 -10.79
C LEU A 734 20.47 -43.37 -11.19
N GLN A 735 19.68 -43.80 -10.20
CA GLN A 735 18.34 -44.35 -10.39
C GLN A 735 17.28 -43.22 -10.40
N PRO A 736 16.13 -43.39 -11.08
CA PRO A 736 14.99 -42.49 -10.91
C PRO A 736 14.55 -42.43 -9.44
N GLY A 737 14.31 -41.23 -8.90
CA GLY A 737 13.98 -41.05 -7.48
C GLY A 737 15.21 -40.76 -6.62
N ILE A 738 15.17 -41.17 -5.35
CA ILE A 738 16.18 -40.79 -4.34
C ILE A 738 17.46 -41.63 -4.50
N ASN A 739 18.61 -40.97 -4.50
CA ASN A 739 19.95 -41.56 -4.57
C ASN A 739 20.81 -41.01 -3.43
N LYS A 740 21.65 -41.88 -2.84
CA LYS A 740 22.59 -41.54 -1.77
C LYS A 740 24.01 -41.94 -2.18
N PHE A 741 24.95 -41.04 -2.02
CA PHE A 741 26.37 -41.28 -2.32
C PHE A 741 27.25 -40.35 -1.47
N THR A 742 28.51 -40.74 -1.29
CA THR A 742 29.47 -40.04 -0.42
C THR A 742 30.65 -39.56 -1.26
N VAL A 743 31.05 -38.30 -1.11
CA VAL A 743 32.28 -37.74 -1.70
C VAL A 743 33.34 -37.58 -0.60
N ALA A 744 34.60 -37.91 -0.89
CA ALA A 744 35.67 -37.87 0.11
C ALA A 744 36.99 -37.30 -0.45
N ASN A 745 37.79 -36.67 0.41
CA ASN A 745 39.18 -36.28 0.10
C ASN A 745 40.03 -36.15 1.39
N CYS A 746 41.35 -36.25 1.29
CA CYS A 746 42.30 -36.02 2.39
C CYS A 746 42.72 -34.54 2.41
N VAL A 747 42.59 -33.87 3.56
CA VAL A 747 42.91 -32.44 3.70
C VAL A 747 44.08 -32.26 4.66
N ASN A 748 45.17 -31.64 4.18
CA ASN A 748 46.47 -31.65 4.86
C ASN A 748 46.79 -30.35 5.63
N GLN A 749 45.95 -29.31 5.55
CA GLN A 749 46.21 -28.00 6.15
C GLN A 749 45.14 -27.61 7.19
N PRO A 750 45.53 -27.22 8.43
CA PRO A 750 44.57 -26.78 9.44
C PRO A 750 44.01 -25.39 9.08
N ASN A 751 42.77 -25.33 8.57
CA ASN A 751 42.04 -24.10 8.30
C ASN A 751 40.51 -24.35 8.20
N TYR A 752 39.71 -23.30 7.99
CA TYR A 752 38.27 -23.39 7.73
C TYR A 752 37.97 -23.54 6.23
N TYR A 753 37.09 -24.47 5.88
CA TYR A 753 36.67 -24.74 4.51
C TYR A 753 35.16 -24.55 4.34
N LYS A 754 34.74 -23.98 3.20
CA LYS A 754 33.33 -23.77 2.82
C LYS A 754 32.92 -24.67 1.66
N VAL A 755 31.72 -25.24 1.72
CA VAL A 755 31.11 -26.01 0.61
C VAL A 755 30.36 -25.07 -0.33
N ASN A 756 30.64 -25.14 -1.65
CA ASN A 756 30.09 -24.22 -2.65
C ASN A 756 29.06 -24.87 -3.58
N HIS A 757 29.51 -25.67 -4.56
CA HIS A 757 28.66 -26.21 -5.63
C HIS A 757 28.80 -27.74 -5.75
N LEU A 758 27.70 -28.40 -6.09
CA LEU A 758 27.68 -29.79 -6.54
C LEU A 758 27.68 -29.83 -8.07
N ALA A 759 28.57 -30.62 -8.66
CA ALA A 759 28.60 -30.93 -10.08
C ALA A 759 28.46 -32.44 -10.31
N LEU A 760 27.49 -32.84 -11.14
CA LEU A 760 27.26 -34.22 -11.57
C LEU A 760 27.59 -34.35 -13.06
N ILE A 761 28.59 -35.16 -13.41
CA ILE A 761 28.99 -35.40 -14.80
C ILE A 761 28.29 -36.67 -15.29
N ILE A 762 27.53 -36.56 -16.37
CA ILE A 762 26.79 -37.65 -17.02
C ILE A 762 27.47 -37.97 -18.36
N GLU A 763 27.75 -39.25 -18.59
CA GLU A 763 28.35 -39.76 -19.85
C GLU A 763 29.59 -38.96 -20.31
N ASP A 764 30.42 -38.51 -19.36
CA ASP A 764 31.65 -37.73 -19.55
C ASP A 764 31.52 -36.36 -20.24
N LYS A 765 30.32 -35.98 -20.69
CA LYS A 765 30.11 -34.82 -21.55
C LYS A 765 29.08 -33.82 -21.05
N LEU A 766 28.17 -34.19 -20.16
CA LEU A 766 27.13 -33.29 -19.64
C LEU A 766 27.28 -33.07 -18.13
N GLU A 767 27.65 -31.87 -17.72
CA GLU A 767 27.82 -31.47 -16.32
C GLU A 767 26.58 -30.71 -15.82
N PHE A 768 25.89 -31.27 -14.83
CA PHE A 768 24.84 -30.58 -14.07
C PHE A 768 25.46 -29.90 -12.87
N ARG A 769 25.43 -28.57 -12.84
CA ARG A 769 26.03 -27.77 -11.77
C ARG A 769 24.96 -27.07 -10.95
N SER A 770 25.00 -27.23 -9.63
CA SER A 770 24.10 -26.54 -8.71
C SER A 770 24.48 -25.07 -8.54
N LYS A 771 23.51 -24.25 -8.15
CA LYS A 771 23.73 -22.94 -7.52
C LYS A 771 24.48 -23.15 -6.19
N ILE A 772 25.01 -22.05 -5.64
CA ILE A 772 25.71 -22.07 -4.36
C ILE A 772 24.75 -22.62 -3.30
N ILE A 773 25.16 -23.67 -2.60
CA ILE A 773 24.38 -24.28 -1.52
C ILE A 773 24.28 -23.26 -0.37
N LYS A 774 23.04 -22.85 -0.03
CA LYS A 774 22.76 -21.88 1.03
C LYS A 774 21.74 -22.44 2.02
N PRO A 775 21.95 -22.31 3.35
CA PRO A 775 23.10 -21.70 4.02
C PRO A 775 24.41 -22.47 3.77
N GLN A 776 25.54 -21.75 3.79
CA GLN A 776 26.84 -22.29 3.40
C GLN A 776 27.39 -23.22 4.49
N LEU A 777 27.66 -24.48 4.15
CA LEU A 777 28.25 -25.46 5.07
C LEU A 777 29.74 -25.15 5.28
N CYS A 778 30.22 -25.22 6.52
CA CYS A 778 31.61 -24.94 6.89
C CYS A 778 32.16 -26.03 7.84
N TYR A 779 33.44 -26.42 7.68
CA TYR A 779 34.14 -27.37 8.57
C TYR A 779 35.56 -26.87 8.96
N GLU A 780 36.07 -27.32 10.11
CA GLU A 780 37.36 -26.91 10.74
C GLU A 780 38.26 -28.12 11.07
N ILE A 781 39.59 -27.95 11.05
CA ILE A 781 40.63 -28.95 11.42
C ILE A 781 41.54 -28.36 12.54
N ASN A 782 41.72 -29.02 13.71
CA ASN A 782 42.25 -28.43 14.97
C ASN A 782 43.52 -29.08 15.62
N HIS A 783 44.33 -28.32 16.37
CA HIS A 783 45.48 -28.74 17.24
C HIS A 783 45.43 -28.03 18.63
N THR A 784 45.55 -28.73 19.79
CA THR A 784 45.27 -28.17 21.15
C THR A 784 46.24 -28.57 22.30
N GLU A 785 46.77 -27.58 23.05
CA GLU A 785 47.68 -27.72 24.21
C GLU A 785 46.96 -28.04 25.56
N PRO A 786 47.64 -28.49 26.64
CA PRO A 786 47.04 -28.73 27.96
C PRO A 786 46.54 -27.43 28.62
N SER A 787 45.37 -27.46 29.30
CA SER A 787 44.78 -26.28 29.95
C SER A 787 44.26 -26.55 31.36
N VAL A 788 44.34 -25.54 32.23
CA VAL A 788 43.81 -25.57 33.60
C VAL A 788 42.59 -24.65 33.69
N SER A 789 41.49 -25.16 34.23
CA SER A 789 40.26 -24.41 34.44
C SER A 789 39.73 -24.62 35.85
N ILE A 790 38.95 -23.69 36.37
CA ILE A 790 38.25 -23.85 37.64
C ILE A 790 36.76 -23.76 37.37
N ILE A 791 36.00 -24.78 37.77
CA ILE A 791 34.54 -24.74 37.71
C ILE A 791 34.07 -23.90 38.88
N SER A 792 33.62 -22.68 38.58
CA SER A 792 32.94 -21.81 39.52
C SER A 792 31.44 -21.84 39.25
N ARG A 793 30.64 -22.16 40.26
CA ARG A 793 29.22 -21.75 40.30
C ARG A 793 29.19 -20.40 41.02
N ASP A 794 28.82 -19.34 40.31
CA ASP A 794 28.59 -17.96 40.78
C ASP A 794 29.07 -17.66 42.21
N PHE A 795 30.36 -17.36 42.39
CA PHE A 795 30.88 -17.08 43.73
C PHE A 795 30.27 -15.81 44.32
N ILE A 796 30.04 -15.82 45.62
CA ILE A 796 29.51 -14.70 46.40
C ILE A 796 30.60 -14.13 47.30
N ALA A 797 30.81 -12.81 47.30
CA ALA A 797 31.76 -12.18 48.22
C ALA A 797 31.22 -12.16 49.66
N GLY A 798 32.10 -12.38 50.62
CA GLY A 798 31.82 -12.32 52.05
C GLY A 798 31.26 -13.60 52.66
N ILE A 799 31.31 -14.75 51.97
CA ILE A 799 30.90 -16.08 52.47
C ILE A 799 31.85 -17.16 51.91
N VAL A 800 32.17 -18.19 52.70
CA VAL A 800 33.03 -19.32 52.29
C VAL A 800 32.26 -20.28 51.36
N GLN A 801 32.87 -20.67 50.23
CA GLN A 801 32.23 -21.51 49.19
C GLN A 801 33.15 -22.61 48.65
N ASP A 802 32.57 -23.68 48.10
CA ASP A 802 33.30 -24.78 47.48
C ASP A 802 33.55 -24.53 45.97
N ALA A 803 34.72 -24.93 45.47
CA ALA A 803 35.18 -24.77 44.08
C ALA A 803 35.89 -26.04 43.57
N GLU A 804 35.85 -26.32 42.26
CA GLU A 804 36.54 -27.49 41.68
C GLU A 804 37.59 -27.07 40.63
N LEU A 805 38.86 -27.40 40.85
CA LEU A 805 39.95 -27.15 39.91
C LEU A 805 40.10 -28.35 38.96
N ILE A 806 40.13 -28.10 37.66
CA ILE A 806 40.19 -29.11 36.60
C ILE A 806 41.40 -28.89 35.69
N VAL A 807 42.22 -29.92 35.53
CA VAL A 807 43.36 -29.93 34.60
C VAL A 807 43.04 -30.86 33.43
N SER A 808 43.13 -30.37 32.19
CA SER A 808 42.88 -31.13 30.96
C SER A 808 44.17 -31.25 30.13
N SER A 809 44.53 -32.46 29.72
CA SER A 809 45.85 -32.75 29.11
C SER A 809 45.98 -32.36 27.63
N GLY A 810 44.90 -31.99 26.93
CA GLY A 810 44.94 -31.66 25.51
C GLY A 810 45.46 -32.82 24.65
N SER A 811 46.19 -32.57 23.57
CA SER A 811 46.82 -33.64 22.76
C SER A 811 48.09 -34.25 23.38
N VAL A 812 48.54 -33.78 24.56
CA VAL A 812 49.85 -34.09 25.19
C VAL A 812 49.69 -35.02 26.41
N LYS A 813 50.68 -35.91 26.69
CA LYS A 813 50.70 -36.79 27.88
C LYS A 813 51.38 -36.12 29.08
N ILE A 814 50.81 -36.26 30.30
CA ILE A 814 51.34 -35.68 31.55
C ILE A 814 51.97 -36.78 32.43
N SER A 815 53.21 -36.58 32.92
CA SER A 815 53.92 -37.54 33.78
C SER A 815 53.59 -37.41 35.27
N ASP A 816 53.75 -38.50 36.01
CA ASP A 816 53.48 -38.56 37.46
C ASP A 816 54.43 -37.67 38.28
N GLY A 817 53.91 -36.99 39.31
CA GLY A 817 54.70 -36.18 40.25
C GLY A 817 54.92 -34.72 39.82
N THR A 818 54.24 -34.24 38.79
CA THR A 818 54.40 -32.88 38.27
C THR A 818 53.71 -31.85 39.20
N LYS A 819 54.37 -30.76 39.62
CA LYS A 819 53.84 -29.80 40.62
C LYS A 819 53.18 -28.56 39.99
N LEU A 820 52.01 -28.18 40.50
CA LEU A 820 51.22 -27.01 40.13
C LEU A 820 51.14 -26.03 41.32
N LYS A 821 51.52 -24.76 41.13
CA LYS A 821 51.45 -23.73 42.19
C LYS A 821 50.33 -22.72 41.90
N LEU A 822 49.50 -22.42 42.90
CA LEU A 822 48.39 -21.48 42.85
C LEU A 822 48.64 -20.30 43.79
N SER A 823 48.37 -19.07 43.35
CA SER A 823 48.44 -17.85 44.17
C SER A 823 47.30 -16.87 43.84
N ALA A 824 46.62 -16.30 44.82
CA ALA A 824 45.50 -15.37 44.61
C ALA A 824 45.84 -13.90 44.93
N THR A 825 45.03 -12.98 44.41
CA THR A 825 45.11 -11.55 44.74
C THR A 825 44.65 -11.25 46.17
N ARG A 826 45.16 -10.15 46.75
CA ARG A 826 44.83 -9.70 48.10
C ARG A 826 43.30 -9.60 48.30
N GLY A 827 42.80 -10.18 49.39
CA GLY A 827 41.37 -10.25 49.71
C GLY A 827 40.69 -11.56 49.30
N MET A 828 41.37 -12.44 48.54
CA MET A 828 40.92 -13.79 48.25
C MET A 828 41.83 -14.82 48.92
N THR A 829 41.23 -15.81 49.58
CA THR A 829 41.94 -16.91 50.23
C THR A 829 41.28 -18.24 49.87
N PHE A 830 42.06 -19.33 49.89
CA PHE A 830 41.58 -20.66 49.53
C PHE A 830 42.35 -21.77 50.26
N LYS A 831 41.73 -22.96 50.36
CA LYS A 831 42.36 -24.18 50.91
C LYS A 831 41.82 -25.45 50.26
N LEU A 832 42.54 -26.57 50.38
CA LEU A 832 42.05 -27.87 49.96
C LEU A 832 40.93 -28.34 50.90
N ALA A 833 39.86 -28.94 50.37
CA ALA A 833 38.69 -29.32 51.17
C ALA A 833 39.03 -30.30 52.32
N ASP A 834 40.02 -31.16 52.12
CA ASP A 834 40.42 -32.23 53.06
C ASP A 834 41.62 -31.85 53.95
N SER A 835 42.12 -30.60 53.90
CA SER A 835 43.28 -30.18 54.70
C SER A 835 42.89 -29.47 56.01
N THR A 836 43.67 -29.70 57.07
CA THR A 836 43.52 -29.03 58.38
C THR A 836 44.14 -27.61 58.40
N ASN A 837 44.63 -27.12 57.27
CA ASN A 837 45.32 -25.83 57.19
C ASN A 837 44.33 -24.65 57.17
N ASP A 838 44.78 -23.50 57.69
CA ASP A 838 44.05 -22.23 57.59
C ASP A 838 44.00 -21.74 56.13
N MET A 839 43.01 -20.88 55.83
CA MET A 839 42.84 -20.29 54.50
C MET A 839 44.04 -19.42 54.14
N SER A 840 44.72 -19.71 53.03
CA SER A 840 45.91 -18.98 52.56
C SER A 840 45.71 -18.39 51.17
N GLY A 841 46.57 -17.45 50.79
CA GLY A 841 46.61 -16.90 49.42
C GLY A 841 47.44 -17.73 48.44
N GLU A 842 48.15 -18.77 48.91
CA GLU A 842 49.05 -19.61 48.10
C GLU A 842 48.90 -21.10 48.45
N LEU A 843 48.95 -21.99 47.43
CA LEU A 843 48.82 -23.46 47.56
C LEU A 843 49.66 -24.19 46.48
N GLU A 844 50.28 -25.33 46.82
CA GLU A 844 51.02 -26.18 45.87
C GLU A 844 50.41 -27.60 45.81
N ILE A 845 50.14 -28.11 44.60
CA ILE A 845 49.45 -29.39 44.33
C ILE A 845 50.33 -30.28 43.44
N SER A 846 50.37 -31.60 43.68
CA SER A 846 51.08 -32.58 42.83
C SER A 846 50.10 -33.36 41.93
N LEU A 847 50.38 -33.45 40.62
CA LEU A 847 49.52 -34.05 39.58
C LEU A 847 49.85 -35.54 39.33
N PRO A 848 48.84 -36.42 39.20
CA PRO A 848 49.03 -37.82 38.78
C PRO A 848 49.24 -37.99 37.26
N ALA A 849 49.79 -39.14 36.80
CA ALA A 849 49.99 -39.44 35.38
C ALA A 849 48.68 -39.50 34.56
N CYS A 850 48.69 -38.97 33.32
CA CYS A 850 47.50 -38.80 32.49
C CYS A 850 47.77 -38.96 30.98
N GLU A 851 46.91 -39.71 30.27
CA GLU A 851 46.91 -39.90 28.81
C GLU A 851 46.36 -38.67 28.06
N SER A 852 46.56 -38.60 26.73
CA SER A 852 46.05 -37.50 25.89
C SER A 852 44.51 -37.38 25.98
N PHE A 853 44.00 -36.15 26.10
CA PHE A 853 42.59 -35.77 26.27
C PHE A 853 41.91 -36.22 27.57
N ALA A 854 42.65 -36.59 28.60
CA ALA A 854 42.10 -36.93 29.91
C ALA A 854 42.08 -35.73 30.88
N THR A 855 41.25 -35.84 31.94
CA THR A 855 40.88 -34.73 32.83
C THR A 855 41.02 -35.13 34.29
N ILE A 856 41.63 -34.28 35.13
CA ILE A 856 41.85 -34.51 36.57
C ILE A 856 41.19 -33.38 37.38
N LYS A 857 40.56 -33.68 38.54
CA LYS A 857 39.75 -32.74 39.34
C LYS A 857 40.15 -32.67 40.83
N TRP A 858 40.12 -31.47 41.44
CA TRP A 858 40.38 -31.23 42.88
C TRP A 858 39.34 -30.30 43.52
N LYS A 859 38.97 -30.55 44.78
CA LYS A 859 38.02 -29.72 45.56
C LYS A 859 38.72 -28.69 46.44
N LEU A 860 38.32 -27.42 46.34
CA LEU A 860 38.85 -26.26 47.05
C LEU A 860 37.75 -25.54 47.83
N LYS A 861 38.08 -24.90 48.96
CA LYS A 861 37.24 -23.91 49.64
C LYS A 861 37.80 -22.51 49.41
N VAL A 862 36.95 -21.53 49.10
CA VAL A 862 37.34 -20.18 48.67
C VAL A 862 36.53 -19.12 49.43
N LEU A 863 37.18 -18.02 49.83
CA LEU A 863 36.56 -16.85 50.46
C LEU A 863 37.13 -15.55 49.87
N ALA A 864 36.25 -14.63 49.46
CA ALA A 864 36.59 -13.27 49.06
C ALA A 864 36.01 -12.24 50.05
N GLU A 865 36.78 -11.23 50.45
CA GLU A 865 36.33 -10.18 51.36
C GLU A 865 35.33 -9.21 50.68
N LEU A 866 34.27 -8.78 51.39
CA LEU A 866 33.26 -7.85 50.86
C LEU A 866 33.60 -6.39 51.25
N PRO A 867 34.03 -5.53 50.31
CA PRO A 867 34.32 -4.12 50.58
C PRO A 867 33.04 -3.28 50.76
N PRO A 868 33.12 -2.09 51.37
CA PRO A 868 31.97 -1.19 51.51
C PRO A 868 31.42 -0.75 50.14
N LYS A 869 30.21 -1.19 49.78
CA LYS A 869 29.66 -1.03 48.44
C LYS A 869 28.13 -1.09 48.43
N LYS A 870 27.49 -0.24 47.63
CA LYS A 870 26.01 -0.13 47.57
C LYS A 870 25.37 -0.79 46.35
N ASP A 871 26.12 -0.97 45.27
CA ASP A 871 25.66 -1.47 43.98
C ASP A 871 25.93 -2.97 43.79
N SER A 872 25.32 -3.55 42.75
CA SER A 872 25.37 -4.97 42.44
C SER A 872 26.60 -5.40 41.62
N SER A 873 27.58 -4.51 41.41
CA SER A 873 28.69 -4.84 40.51
C SER A 873 29.65 -5.87 41.14
N PRO A 874 30.07 -6.90 40.37
CA PRO A 874 30.89 -8.00 40.89
C PRO A 874 32.30 -7.54 41.26
N ILE A 875 32.96 -8.33 42.11
CA ILE A 875 34.33 -8.13 42.59
C ILE A 875 35.22 -9.14 41.87
N GLU A 876 36.21 -8.65 41.13
CA GLU A 876 37.14 -9.50 40.38
C GLU A 876 38.41 -9.77 41.22
N HIS A 877 38.73 -11.05 41.41
CA HIS A 877 40.00 -11.53 41.94
C HIS A 877 40.73 -12.36 40.88
N LYS A 878 42.06 -12.46 40.96
CA LYS A 878 42.85 -13.27 40.02
C LYS A 878 43.54 -14.41 40.74
N LEU A 879 43.44 -15.61 40.17
CA LEU A 879 44.16 -16.80 40.58
C LEU A 879 45.28 -17.05 39.57
N ASN A 880 46.52 -16.80 39.98
CA ASN A 880 47.70 -17.06 39.16
C ASN A 880 48.16 -18.51 39.39
N ILE A 881 48.31 -19.24 38.29
CA ILE A 881 48.65 -20.65 38.21
C ILE A 881 50.01 -20.75 37.52
N ARG A 882 51.01 -21.25 38.23
CA ARG A 882 52.31 -21.58 37.63
C ARG A 882 52.31 -23.05 37.22
N SER A 883 52.25 -23.26 35.91
CA SER A 883 52.17 -24.58 35.32
C SER A 883 53.54 -25.10 34.87
N PRO A 884 53.79 -26.41 34.99
CA PRO A 884 55.09 -27.03 34.68
C PRO A 884 55.38 -27.16 33.18
N TRP A 885 54.38 -26.97 32.30
CA TRP A 885 54.50 -26.97 30.83
C TRP A 885 54.73 -25.58 30.21
N GLY A 886 55.14 -24.59 31.02
CA GLY A 886 55.78 -23.35 30.52
C GLY A 886 54.86 -22.14 30.30
N ILE A 887 53.56 -22.25 30.60
CA ILE A 887 52.61 -21.13 30.51
C ILE A 887 52.08 -20.81 31.92
N ASP A 888 52.48 -19.65 32.45
CA ASP A 888 51.85 -19.08 33.64
C ASP A 888 50.48 -18.52 33.25
N GLU A 889 49.41 -19.07 33.80
CA GLU A 889 48.03 -18.67 33.52
C GLU A 889 47.45 -17.87 34.69
N SER A 890 46.67 -16.84 34.40
CA SER A 890 45.97 -16.05 35.41
C SER A 890 44.47 -16.10 35.14
N ILE A 891 43.72 -16.78 36.00
CA ILE A 891 42.26 -16.91 35.88
C ILE A 891 41.57 -15.80 36.67
N ALA A 892 40.72 -15.00 36.01
CA ALA A 892 39.88 -14.00 36.66
C ALA A 892 38.61 -14.64 37.23
N LEU A 893 38.43 -14.55 38.54
CA LEU A 893 37.27 -15.03 39.30
C LEU A 893 36.40 -13.86 39.71
N HIS A 894 35.11 -13.95 39.39
CA HIS A 894 34.13 -12.91 39.68
C HIS A 894 33.26 -13.32 40.87
N PHE A 895 33.23 -12.48 41.89
CA PHE A 895 32.43 -12.65 43.09
C PHE A 895 31.27 -11.64 43.09
N SER A 896 30.04 -12.13 43.02
CA SER A 896 28.83 -11.31 43.11
C SER A 896 28.64 -10.77 44.54
N THR A 897 28.07 -9.58 44.66
CA THR A 897 27.76 -9.02 45.98
C THR A 897 26.46 -9.63 46.53
N PRO A 898 26.40 -9.97 47.83
CA PRO A 898 25.21 -10.61 48.40
C PRO A 898 24.01 -9.67 48.54
N LEU A 899 24.28 -8.37 48.71
CA LEU A 899 23.30 -7.34 49.03
C LEU A 899 23.58 -6.08 48.21
N MET A 900 22.52 -5.40 47.80
CA MET A 900 22.58 -4.02 47.30
C MET A 900 21.64 -3.12 48.10
N SER A 901 21.91 -1.82 48.12
CA SER A 901 21.09 -0.88 48.88
C SER A 901 20.91 0.46 48.19
N CYS A 902 19.72 1.03 48.32
CA CYS A 902 19.41 2.38 47.86
C CYS A 902 18.74 3.20 48.97
N ILE A 903 18.87 4.52 48.90
CA ILE A 903 18.25 5.46 49.83
C ILE A 903 17.22 6.32 49.10
N THR A 904 16.08 6.55 49.72
CA THR A 904 15.04 7.47 49.22
C THR A 904 14.65 8.45 50.31
N LEU A 905 14.50 9.72 49.95
CA LEU A 905 14.11 10.79 50.85
C LEU A 905 12.63 11.13 50.65
N HIS A 906 11.85 10.93 51.71
CA HIS A 906 10.43 11.30 51.76
C HIS A 906 10.25 12.58 52.56
N THR A 907 9.30 13.40 52.12
CA THR A 907 9.02 14.72 52.69
C THR A 907 7.56 14.84 53.08
N ALA A 908 7.30 15.21 54.33
CA ALA A 908 5.98 15.57 54.82
C ALA A 908 6.04 16.96 55.46
N LYS A 909 5.55 17.98 54.73
CA LYS A 909 5.80 19.39 55.07
C LYS A 909 7.30 19.62 55.28
N GLN A 910 7.74 20.01 56.47
CA GLN A 910 9.16 20.21 56.80
C GLN A 910 9.87 18.95 57.32
N ARG A 911 9.15 17.92 57.76
CA ARG A 911 9.74 16.66 58.25
C ARG A 911 10.35 15.86 57.11
N LYS A 912 11.41 15.12 57.41
CA LYS A 912 12.19 14.32 56.45
C LYS A 912 12.34 12.89 56.95
N PHE A 913 12.12 11.94 56.06
CA PHE A 913 12.23 10.51 56.36
C PHE A 913 13.16 9.86 55.34
N LEU A 914 14.17 9.15 55.84
CA LEU A 914 15.12 8.40 55.04
C LEU A 914 14.72 6.94 55.04
N GLN A 915 14.39 6.42 53.86
CA GLN A 915 14.11 5.01 53.65
C GLN A 915 15.29 4.35 52.95
N ILE A 916 15.90 3.35 53.59
CA ILE A 916 16.94 2.51 53.00
C ILE A 916 16.33 1.17 52.63
N ILE A 917 16.44 0.80 51.36
CA ILE A 917 15.94 -0.47 50.86
C ILE A 917 17.14 -1.36 50.57
N VAL A 918 17.28 -2.45 51.31
CA VAL A 918 18.28 -3.50 51.07
C VAL A 918 17.63 -4.59 50.23
N THR A 919 18.27 -4.96 49.12
CA THR A 919 17.80 -6.00 48.20
C THR A 919 18.79 -7.16 48.20
N GLY A 920 18.28 -8.38 48.40
CA GLY A 920 19.08 -9.59 48.30
C GLY A 920 19.34 -9.94 46.83
N LEU A 921 20.58 -10.32 46.54
CA LEU A 921 21.01 -10.67 45.18
C LEU A 921 21.41 -12.14 45.05
N THR A 922 21.28 -12.91 46.13
CA THR A 922 21.75 -14.29 46.20
C THR A 922 20.62 -15.25 46.52
N VAL A 923 20.67 -16.43 45.91
CA VAL A 923 19.75 -17.53 46.24
C VAL A 923 19.97 -18.02 47.67
N GLN A 924 21.21 -17.98 48.16
CA GLN A 924 21.54 -18.21 49.56
C GLN A 924 20.77 -17.24 50.45
N LEU A 925 19.96 -17.78 51.37
CA LEU A 925 19.22 -17.01 52.35
C LEU A 925 20.17 -16.43 53.41
N LEU A 926 19.97 -15.14 53.70
CA LEU A 926 20.77 -14.37 54.65
C LEU A 926 19.87 -13.77 55.72
N GLN A 927 20.29 -13.82 56.98
CA GLN A 927 19.62 -13.09 58.06
C GLN A 927 20.20 -11.69 58.15
N LEU A 928 19.37 -10.65 58.29
CA LEU A 928 19.82 -9.28 58.57
C LEU A 928 19.60 -8.94 60.04
N ILE A 929 20.62 -8.40 60.69
CA ILE A 929 20.63 -8.08 62.13
C ILE A 929 21.29 -6.72 62.34
N ASP A 930 20.82 -5.97 63.35
CA ASP A 930 21.38 -4.68 63.79
C ASP A 930 21.53 -3.63 62.66
N PRO A 931 20.44 -3.15 62.02
CA PRO A 931 20.52 -2.06 61.05
C PRO A 931 20.86 -0.73 61.74
N GLU A 932 22.00 -0.15 61.37
CA GLU A 932 22.48 1.13 61.89
C GLU A 932 22.64 2.15 60.76
N LEU A 933 22.20 3.38 61.01
CA LEU A 933 22.45 4.52 60.13
C LEU A 933 23.14 5.63 60.93
N THR A 934 24.33 6.04 60.48
CA THR A 934 25.12 7.09 61.11
C THR A 934 25.46 8.19 60.11
N THR A 935 25.70 9.41 60.59
CA THR A 935 26.18 10.51 59.75
C THR A 935 27.57 10.93 60.16
N SER A 936 28.44 11.19 59.18
CA SER A 936 29.79 11.73 59.36
C SER A 936 29.88 13.22 59.00
N SER A 937 28.74 13.86 58.71
CA SER A 937 28.67 15.28 58.35
C SER A 937 28.81 16.18 59.57
N SER A 938 29.39 17.37 59.41
CA SER A 938 29.53 18.38 60.48
C SER A 938 28.23 19.15 60.79
N VAL A 939 27.09 18.71 60.26
CA VAL A 939 25.78 19.34 60.42
C VAL A 939 25.03 18.67 61.58
N ASP A 940 24.39 19.47 62.43
CA ASP A 940 23.57 18.97 63.54
C ASP A 940 22.30 18.28 63.02
N VAL A 941 22.35 16.94 62.90
CA VAL A 941 21.27 16.10 62.38
C VAL A 941 21.06 14.92 63.34
N SER A 942 19.87 14.83 63.95
CA SER A 942 19.45 13.65 64.71
C SER A 942 18.69 12.66 63.82
N LEU A 943 19.10 11.40 63.87
CA LEU A 943 18.45 10.29 63.15
C LEU A 943 17.70 9.41 64.13
N LYS A 944 16.37 9.49 64.11
CA LYS A 944 15.49 8.65 64.93
C LYS A 944 15.12 7.39 64.17
N ASN A 945 15.54 6.23 64.70
CA ASN A 945 15.21 4.93 64.13
C ASN A 945 13.70 4.65 64.28
N LEU A 946 13.02 4.40 63.16
CA LEU A 946 11.58 4.09 63.11
C LEU A 946 11.31 2.61 62.80
N ASN A 947 12.35 1.77 62.74
CA ASN A 947 12.21 0.34 62.51
C ASN A 947 11.57 -0.35 63.73
N PRO A 948 10.71 -1.36 63.53
CA PRO A 948 10.07 -2.07 64.63
C PRO A 948 11.09 -2.81 65.51
N VAL A 949 10.97 -2.68 66.84
CA VAL A 949 11.86 -3.31 67.85
C VAL A 949 11.41 -4.73 68.22
N ALA A 950 10.31 -5.21 67.63
CA ALA A 950 9.63 -6.44 68.02
C ALA A 950 10.31 -7.69 67.44
N GLY A 951 11.52 -8.06 67.92
CA GLY A 951 12.13 -9.41 67.81
C GLY A 951 12.14 -10.12 66.45
N GLN A 952 11.81 -9.45 65.34
CA GLN A 952 11.46 -10.07 64.08
C GLN A 952 12.74 -10.49 63.33
N ARG A 953 12.80 -11.75 62.92
CA ARG A 953 13.90 -12.29 62.12
C ARG A 953 13.77 -11.81 60.67
N LEU A 954 14.64 -10.90 60.25
CA LEU A 954 14.67 -10.40 58.87
C LEU A 954 15.48 -11.35 58.00
N VAL A 955 14.81 -12.10 57.11
CA VAL A 955 15.46 -13.00 56.16
C VAL A 955 15.38 -12.40 54.76
N ILE A 956 16.51 -12.36 54.06
CA ILE A 956 16.62 -11.81 52.71
C ILE A 956 17.23 -12.86 51.76
N GLY A 957 16.60 -13.02 50.61
CA GLY A 957 17.03 -13.88 49.51
C GLY A 957 16.93 -13.12 48.19
N ASN A 958 17.13 -13.82 47.07
CA ASN A 958 17.20 -13.19 45.75
C ASN A 958 15.92 -12.40 45.42
N GLY A 959 16.05 -11.09 45.14
CA GLY A 959 14.96 -10.18 44.79
C GLY A 959 14.12 -9.69 45.97
N ILE A 960 14.29 -10.24 47.17
CA ILE A 960 13.56 -9.80 48.38
C ILE A 960 14.12 -8.45 48.83
N LYS A 961 13.21 -7.52 49.11
CA LYS A 961 13.53 -6.15 49.55
C LYS A 961 13.12 -5.94 50.99
N VAL A 962 14.07 -5.58 51.83
CA VAL A 962 13.83 -5.17 53.22
C VAL A 962 13.99 -3.66 53.31
N SER A 963 12.98 -2.99 53.83
CA SER A 963 12.96 -1.53 53.97
C SER A 963 13.20 -1.14 55.41
N PHE A 964 14.14 -0.24 55.62
CA PHE A 964 14.42 0.40 56.89
C PHE A 964 14.12 1.91 56.83
N MET A 965 13.60 2.49 57.90
CA MET A 965 13.16 3.88 57.95
C MET A 965 13.75 4.63 59.16
N TRP A 966 14.24 5.85 58.90
CA TRP A 966 14.65 6.81 59.93
C TRP A 966 13.96 8.15 59.71
N GLU A 967 13.53 8.79 60.79
CA GLU A 967 13.17 10.21 60.77
C GLU A 967 14.43 11.05 60.96
N MET A 968 14.60 12.04 60.08
CA MET A 968 15.72 12.98 60.09
C MET A 968 15.23 14.32 60.64
N GLU A 969 15.77 14.71 61.78
CA GLU A 969 15.53 15.99 62.44
C GLU A 969 16.74 16.91 62.17
N LEU A 970 16.48 18.10 61.62
CA LEU A 970 17.51 19.06 61.23
C LEU A 970 17.64 20.16 62.30
N GLY A 971 18.88 20.50 62.67
CA GLY A 971 19.20 21.66 63.51
C GLY A 971 18.89 23.01 62.82
N ARG A 972 18.71 24.08 63.60
CA ARG A 972 18.22 25.40 63.14
C ARG A 972 19.27 26.29 62.45
N ASP A 973 20.11 25.75 61.57
CA ASP A 973 21.11 26.56 60.86
C ASP A 973 20.82 26.63 59.36
N GLU A 974 20.18 27.72 58.92
CA GLU A 974 19.49 27.83 57.62
C GLU A 974 20.35 28.37 56.46
N GLN A 975 21.64 28.67 56.68
CA GLN A 975 22.41 29.46 55.70
C GLN A 975 23.37 28.68 54.79
N SER A 976 23.63 27.39 55.05
CA SER A 976 24.32 26.53 54.07
C SER A 976 23.79 25.09 54.11
N MET A 977 23.45 24.53 52.95
CA MET A 977 22.90 23.17 52.81
C MET A 977 23.94 22.22 52.18
N PRO A 978 24.98 21.78 52.92
CA PRO A 978 25.94 20.83 52.38
C PRO A 978 25.30 19.45 52.20
N PRO A 979 25.82 18.62 51.27
CA PRO A 979 25.45 17.22 51.14
C PRO A 979 25.72 16.45 52.45
N LEU A 980 24.71 15.70 52.93
CA LEU A 980 24.86 14.86 54.11
C LEU A 980 25.40 13.47 53.70
N LYS A 981 26.56 13.09 54.25
CA LYS A 981 27.12 11.74 54.09
C LYS A 981 26.54 10.81 55.17
N MET A 982 25.85 9.77 54.72
CA MET A 982 25.18 8.79 55.57
C MET A 982 25.85 7.42 55.38
N ASP A 983 26.25 6.78 56.48
CA ASP A 983 26.86 5.45 56.49
C ASP A 983 25.86 4.44 57.09
N PHE A 984 25.44 3.49 56.25
CA PHE A 984 24.55 2.40 56.63
C PHE A 984 25.36 1.11 56.88
N ARG A 985 25.03 0.42 57.96
CA ARG A 985 25.61 -0.88 58.34
C ARG A 985 24.52 -1.85 58.74
N VAL A 986 24.66 -3.09 58.33
CA VAL A 986 23.82 -4.21 58.78
C VAL A 986 24.65 -5.47 58.83
N LYS A 987 24.50 -6.28 59.87
CA LYS A 987 25.16 -7.58 59.97
C LYS A 987 24.35 -8.62 59.24
N TYR A 988 25.02 -9.61 58.65
CA TYR A 988 24.37 -10.73 58.01
C TYR A 988 25.07 -12.07 58.26
N SER A 989 24.30 -13.14 58.24
CA SER A 989 24.80 -14.52 58.39
C SER A 989 24.07 -15.46 57.44
N ALA A 990 24.78 -16.43 56.87
CA ALA A 990 24.19 -17.44 56.00
C ALA A 990 23.33 -18.43 56.81
N ILE A 991 22.17 -18.78 56.26
CA ILE A 991 21.20 -19.68 56.89
C ILE A 991 20.94 -20.89 55.98
N LYS A 992 20.81 -22.10 56.55
CA LYS A 992 20.30 -23.27 55.81
C LYS A 992 18.83 -23.53 56.18
N SER A 993 18.01 -23.87 55.19
CA SER A 993 16.74 -24.55 55.44
C SER A 993 17.02 -26.02 55.73
N ASN A 994 16.53 -26.53 56.86
CA ASN A 994 16.51 -27.97 57.14
C ASN A 994 15.23 -28.51 56.49
N ASP A 995 15.32 -28.98 55.25
CA ASP A 995 14.17 -29.61 54.58
C ASP A 995 13.96 -31.10 54.97
N ASP A 996 14.68 -31.62 55.99
CA ASP A 996 14.72 -33.06 56.32
C ASP A 996 14.34 -33.41 57.79
N SER A 997 13.45 -32.68 58.47
CA SER A 997 12.95 -33.11 59.80
C SER A 997 11.42 -33.18 59.90
N ASP A 998 10.95 -34.41 60.14
CA ASP A 998 9.59 -34.94 60.33
C ASP A 998 8.46 -33.97 60.74
N GLU A 999 7.37 -34.03 59.96
CA GLU A 999 6.06 -33.44 60.21
C GLU A 999 5.40 -33.99 61.49
N SER A 1000 5.58 -33.35 62.66
CA SER A 1000 4.70 -33.64 63.82
C SER A 1000 4.64 -32.58 64.93
N ALA A 1001 4.63 -31.28 64.60
CA ALA A 1001 4.17 -30.27 65.55
C ALA A 1001 3.48 -29.10 64.84
N ILE A 1002 2.19 -28.91 65.13
CA ILE A 1002 1.40 -27.73 64.77
C ILE A 1002 1.95 -26.57 65.61
N ASP A 1003 2.71 -25.68 65.00
CA ASP A 1003 3.10 -24.38 65.57
C ASP A 1003 2.79 -23.29 64.54
N ASP A 1004 2.19 -22.18 64.99
CA ASP A 1004 1.57 -21.10 64.19
C ASP A 1004 2.60 -20.17 63.49
N ASP A 1005 3.67 -20.72 62.90
CA ASP A 1005 4.65 -19.98 62.09
C ASP A 1005 4.58 -20.40 60.60
N PRO A 1006 3.75 -19.75 59.77
CA PRO A 1006 3.47 -20.15 58.39
C PRO A 1006 4.67 -20.05 57.43
N LEU A 1007 5.82 -19.54 57.89
CA LEU A 1007 7.05 -19.41 57.11
C LEU A 1007 8.22 -20.23 57.68
N GLU A 1008 8.03 -20.97 58.78
CA GLU A 1008 9.06 -21.75 59.49
C GLU A 1008 10.36 -20.98 59.79
N ILE A 1009 10.30 -19.64 59.86
CA ILE A 1009 11.47 -18.76 59.96
C ILE A 1009 12.25 -19.03 61.27
N ASN A 1010 11.56 -19.51 62.30
CA ASN A 1010 12.17 -19.85 63.59
C ASN A 1010 12.90 -21.21 63.61
N LYS A 1011 12.69 -22.11 62.65
CA LYS A 1011 13.35 -23.42 62.56
C LYS A 1011 14.71 -23.40 61.84
N LEU A 1012 15.08 -22.26 61.26
CA LEU A 1012 16.27 -22.12 60.42
C LEU A 1012 17.59 -22.03 61.24
N GLU A 1013 18.52 -22.96 61.00
CA GLU A 1013 19.85 -22.97 61.61
C GLU A 1013 20.85 -22.03 60.90
N ILE A 1014 21.66 -21.31 61.68
CA ILE A 1014 22.73 -20.46 61.18
C ILE A 1014 23.94 -21.34 60.83
N LEU A 1015 24.34 -21.34 59.56
CA LEU A 1015 25.43 -22.19 59.01
C LEU A 1015 26.80 -21.93 59.66
N GLU A 1016 27.06 -20.68 60.04
CA GLU A 1016 28.34 -20.24 60.60
C GLU A 1016 28.09 -19.33 61.81
N LYS A 1017 28.78 -19.58 62.94
CA LYS A 1017 28.66 -18.72 64.15
C LYS A 1017 29.16 -17.28 63.95
N SER A 1018 29.86 -16.99 62.85
CA SER A 1018 30.41 -15.68 62.52
C SER A 1018 29.42 -14.85 61.69
N SER A 1019 29.01 -13.69 62.20
CA SER A 1019 28.26 -12.70 61.43
C SER A 1019 29.20 -11.82 60.60
N TYR A 1020 28.87 -11.65 59.31
CA TYR A 1020 29.54 -10.72 58.40
C TYR A 1020 28.89 -9.34 58.46
N THR A 1021 29.58 -8.29 57.99
CA THR A 1021 29.05 -6.91 58.02
C THR A 1021 28.94 -6.36 56.61
N TYR A 1022 27.74 -5.94 56.22
CA TYR A 1022 27.49 -5.15 55.02
C TYR A 1022 27.54 -3.67 55.38
N ARG A 1023 28.31 -2.89 54.61
CA ARG A 1023 28.48 -1.44 54.82
C ARG A 1023 28.37 -0.69 53.50
N CYS A 1024 27.67 0.44 53.50
CA CYS A 1024 27.62 1.33 52.35
C CYS A 1024 27.41 2.80 52.75
N SER A 1025 27.76 3.71 51.84
CA SER A 1025 27.68 5.15 52.05
C SER A 1025 26.78 5.84 51.01
N PHE A 1026 25.95 6.77 51.49
CA PHE A 1026 25.02 7.57 50.70
C PHE A 1026 25.27 9.06 50.87
N GLU A 1027 24.92 9.84 49.86
CA GLU A 1027 24.97 11.30 49.89
C GLU A 1027 23.57 11.85 49.68
N VAL A 1028 23.04 12.56 50.68
CA VAL A 1028 21.69 13.14 50.67
C VAL A 1028 21.82 14.65 50.44
N THR A 1029 21.22 15.14 49.35
CA THR A 1029 21.21 16.56 48.97
C THR A 1029 19.79 17.09 48.85
N ASN A 1030 19.63 18.43 48.81
CA ASN A 1030 18.36 19.09 48.56
C ASN A 1030 17.22 18.62 49.50
N TYR A 1031 17.56 18.41 50.77
CA TYR A 1031 16.68 17.86 51.80
C TYR A 1031 15.87 18.92 52.56
N VAL A 1032 15.85 20.17 52.09
CA VAL A 1032 15.03 21.25 52.65
C VAL A 1032 13.86 21.52 51.72
N THR A 1033 12.66 21.61 52.29
CA THR A 1033 11.43 21.90 51.54
C THR A 1033 11.37 23.38 51.21
N MET A 1034 11.49 23.72 49.94
CA MET A 1034 11.50 25.09 49.43
C MET A 1034 10.09 25.59 49.11
N PHE A 1035 9.23 24.73 48.56
CA PHE A 1035 7.88 25.08 48.14
C PHE A 1035 6.84 24.07 48.62
N THR A 1036 5.67 24.56 49.01
CA THR A 1036 4.49 23.74 49.24
C THR A 1036 3.44 24.07 48.19
N VAL A 1037 2.91 23.04 47.52
CA VAL A 1037 1.84 23.16 46.53
C VAL A 1037 0.55 22.65 47.15
N ILE A 1038 -0.48 23.49 47.11
CA ILE A 1038 -1.84 23.20 47.60
C ILE A 1038 -2.79 23.37 46.42
N SER A 1039 -3.67 22.40 46.22
CA SER A 1039 -4.68 22.43 45.16
C SER A 1039 -6.06 22.18 45.75
N LYS A 1040 -7.07 22.91 45.27
CA LYS A 1040 -8.47 22.73 45.64
C LYS A 1040 -9.33 22.90 44.40
N VAL A 1041 -10.39 22.11 44.27
CA VAL A 1041 -11.40 22.27 43.21
C VAL A 1041 -12.69 22.78 43.84
N GLU A 1042 -13.25 23.84 43.27
CA GLU A 1042 -14.50 24.47 43.66
C GLU A 1042 -15.48 24.50 42.46
N ALA A 1043 -16.79 24.52 42.72
CA ALA A 1043 -17.79 24.63 41.65
C ALA A 1043 -17.77 26.05 41.06
N GLY A 1044 -17.85 26.18 39.72
CA GLY A 1044 -17.74 27.47 39.02
C GLY A 1044 -18.93 27.77 38.10
N GLY A 1045 -19.42 29.02 38.10
CA GLY A 1045 -20.48 29.49 37.19
C GLY A 1045 -21.89 28.95 37.51
N ASN A 1046 -22.82 29.04 36.54
CA ASN A 1046 -24.26 28.69 36.66
C ASN A 1046 -24.58 27.21 37.04
N GLY A 1047 -23.59 26.42 37.49
CA GLY A 1047 -23.70 24.98 37.78
C GLY A 1047 -24.07 24.60 39.23
N GLY A 1048 -24.32 25.57 40.12
CA GLY A 1048 -24.71 25.33 41.52
C GLY A 1048 -23.55 25.18 42.52
N GLU A 1049 -23.85 24.89 43.79
CA GLU A 1049 -22.87 24.83 44.91
C GLU A 1049 -21.93 23.61 44.89
N PHE A 1050 -22.20 22.58 44.06
CA PHE A 1050 -21.47 21.31 44.06
C PHE A 1050 -20.84 21.00 42.70
N CYS A 1051 -19.65 20.38 42.71
CA CYS A 1051 -19.00 19.88 41.49
C CYS A 1051 -19.83 18.76 40.86
N ARG A 1052 -20.17 18.88 39.57
CA ARG A 1052 -20.94 17.89 38.81
C ARG A 1052 -20.20 17.43 37.57
N ALA A 1053 -20.34 16.16 37.23
CA ALA A 1053 -19.80 15.60 35.99
C ALA A 1053 -20.34 16.39 34.77
N GLY A 1054 -19.45 16.81 33.88
CA GLY A 1054 -19.78 17.62 32.70
C GLY A 1054 -20.01 19.12 32.96
N SER A 1055 -19.90 19.59 34.21
CA SER A 1055 -20.02 21.03 34.55
C SER A 1055 -18.65 21.67 34.81
N MET A 1056 -18.51 22.93 34.43
CA MET A 1056 -17.27 23.69 34.65
C MET A 1056 -17.02 23.91 36.14
N CYS A 1057 -15.80 23.63 36.59
CA CYS A 1057 -15.30 23.83 37.95
C CYS A 1057 -14.00 24.64 37.91
N GLN A 1058 -13.60 25.22 39.03
CA GLN A 1058 -12.37 25.99 39.17
C GLN A 1058 -11.36 25.23 40.04
N LEU A 1059 -10.20 24.89 39.46
CA LEU A 1059 -9.03 24.40 40.17
C LEU A 1059 -8.20 25.59 40.67
N CYS A 1060 -8.24 25.84 41.97
CA CYS A 1060 -7.40 26.82 42.65
C CYS A 1060 -6.08 26.16 43.05
N LEU A 1061 -4.99 26.57 42.41
CA LEU A 1061 -3.63 26.15 42.70
C LEU A 1061 -2.90 27.25 43.48
N THR A 1062 -2.47 26.94 44.70
CA THR A 1062 -1.67 27.83 45.54
C THR A 1062 -0.26 27.28 45.71
N VAL A 1063 0.75 28.10 45.40
CA VAL A 1063 2.16 27.79 45.64
C VAL A 1063 2.68 28.69 46.76
N LEU A 1064 3.18 28.07 47.82
CA LEU A 1064 3.77 28.72 49.00
C LEU A 1064 5.28 28.53 49.01
N ARG A 1065 6.03 29.62 49.24
CA ARG A 1065 7.47 29.59 49.52
C ARG A 1065 7.69 29.34 51.01
N MET A 1066 8.52 28.36 51.34
CA MET A 1066 8.79 27.94 52.72
C MET A 1066 10.11 28.49 53.29
N VAL A 1067 11.00 29.00 52.44
CA VAL A 1067 12.32 29.55 52.82
C VAL A 1067 12.47 30.96 52.20
N PRO A 1068 12.84 32.01 52.97
CA PRO A 1068 12.99 33.37 52.45
C PRO A 1068 14.04 33.49 51.33
N ASN A 1069 13.77 34.31 50.30
CA ASN A 1069 14.68 34.48 49.16
C ASN A 1069 15.89 35.35 49.53
N THR A 1070 17.05 34.75 49.84
CA THR A 1070 18.21 35.52 50.30
C THR A 1070 19.25 35.86 49.23
N ASN A 1071 19.22 35.34 47.99
CA ASN A 1071 20.37 35.55 47.07
C ASN A 1071 20.12 35.47 45.53
N SER A 1072 18.91 35.70 44.99
CA SER A 1072 18.74 35.81 43.53
C SER A 1072 17.86 36.97 43.08
N ASN A 1073 18.50 37.95 42.41
CA ASN A 1073 17.87 38.98 41.59
C ASN A 1073 18.12 38.64 40.10
N PRO A 1074 17.10 38.47 39.23
CA PRO A 1074 15.66 38.47 39.52
C PRO A 1074 15.18 37.18 40.20
N ALA A 1075 13.99 37.21 40.81
CA ALA A 1075 13.41 36.06 41.51
C ALA A 1075 13.18 34.88 40.55
N PRO A 1076 13.31 33.62 41.02
CA PRO A 1076 13.12 32.46 40.15
C PRO A 1076 11.68 32.39 39.65
N GLN A 1077 11.50 32.52 38.34
CA GLN A 1077 10.24 32.21 37.69
C GLN A 1077 9.97 30.70 37.82
N LEU A 1078 8.78 30.34 38.27
CA LEU A 1078 8.37 28.94 38.42
C LEU A 1078 7.33 28.64 37.35
N MET A 1079 7.40 27.48 36.73
CA MET A 1079 6.35 26.99 35.87
C MET A 1079 5.59 25.90 36.63
N TYR A 1080 4.27 26.09 36.74
CA TYR A 1080 3.37 25.04 37.18
C TYR A 1080 2.81 24.33 35.96
N GLU A 1081 2.56 23.04 36.10
CA GLU A 1081 1.94 22.20 35.08
C GLU A 1081 0.96 21.25 35.75
N VAL A 1082 -0.29 21.24 35.28
CA VAL A 1082 -1.35 20.39 35.78
C VAL A 1082 -1.36 19.09 34.98
N LEU A 1083 -1.01 17.99 35.64
CA LEU A 1083 -1.02 16.63 35.11
C LEU A 1083 -2.36 15.98 35.49
N ALA A 1084 -3.38 16.25 34.69
CA ALA A 1084 -4.70 15.67 34.84
C ALA A 1084 -4.79 14.30 34.16
N ASP A 1085 -5.40 13.32 34.85
CA ASP A 1085 -5.84 12.08 34.21
C ASP A 1085 -7.02 12.39 33.28
N GLN A 1086 -6.82 12.24 31.98
CA GLN A 1086 -7.80 12.59 30.95
C GLN A 1086 -9.06 11.72 30.98
N SER A 1087 -9.06 10.61 31.73
CA SER A 1087 -10.27 9.82 31.97
C SER A 1087 -11.16 10.41 33.07
N MET A 1088 -10.59 11.22 33.97
CA MET A 1088 -11.29 11.78 35.14
C MET A 1088 -11.52 13.28 35.02
N TRP A 1089 -10.58 14.02 34.43
CA TRP A 1089 -10.57 15.47 34.37
C TRP A 1089 -10.24 15.99 32.97
N ALA A 1090 -11.03 16.94 32.49
CA ALA A 1090 -10.67 17.81 31.38
C ALA A 1090 -10.18 19.15 31.92
N VAL A 1091 -8.99 19.60 31.50
CA VAL A 1091 -8.51 20.96 31.80
C VAL A 1091 -8.94 21.87 30.67
N CYS A 1092 -9.86 22.78 30.95
CA CYS A 1092 -10.52 23.64 29.98
C CYS A 1092 -9.75 24.96 29.86
N GLY A 1093 -8.60 24.94 29.21
CA GLY A 1093 -7.76 26.13 29.04
C GLY A 1093 -6.28 25.79 28.96
N ARG A 1094 -5.43 26.68 29.51
CA ARG A 1094 -3.98 26.45 29.58
C ARG A 1094 -3.68 25.42 30.68
N THR A 1095 -2.96 24.35 30.35
CA THR A 1095 -2.57 23.30 31.31
C THR A 1095 -1.32 23.64 32.13
N ALA A 1096 -0.61 24.70 31.76
CA ALA A 1096 0.59 25.17 32.42
C ALA A 1096 0.72 26.69 32.33
N GLY A 1097 1.44 27.27 33.29
CA GLY A 1097 1.67 28.70 33.36
C GLY A 1097 2.89 29.05 34.18
N ILE A 1098 3.38 30.28 34.00
CA ILE A 1098 4.53 30.81 34.74
C ILE A 1098 3.99 31.68 35.88
N ILE A 1099 4.55 31.48 37.07
CA ILE A 1099 4.28 32.23 38.29
C ILE A 1099 5.58 32.85 38.78
N THR A 1100 5.49 34.07 39.31
CA THR A 1100 6.64 34.81 39.83
C THR A 1100 6.31 35.32 41.22
N LEU A 1101 7.05 34.82 42.21
CA LEU A 1101 6.87 35.14 43.63
C LEU A 1101 7.78 36.32 44.02
N ASP A 1102 7.62 37.47 43.36
CA ASP A 1102 8.52 38.62 43.50
C ASP A 1102 8.34 39.37 44.82
N THR A 1103 7.10 39.58 45.26
CA THR A 1103 6.76 40.42 46.45
C THR A 1103 5.92 39.70 47.52
N VAL A 1104 5.35 38.53 47.20
CA VAL A 1104 4.49 37.74 48.10
C VAL A 1104 4.99 36.30 48.12
N ASP A 1105 5.12 35.69 49.30
CA ASP A 1105 5.55 34.29 49.47
C ASP A 1105 4.48 33.27 49.07
N GLN A 1106 3.35 33.74 48.54
CA GLN A 1106 2.22 32.94 48.08
C GLN A 1106 1.71 33.48 46.75
N GLN A 1107 1.47 32.59 45.80
CA GLN A 1107 0.74 32.92 44.58
C GLN A 1107 -0.33 31.86 44.31
N THR A 1108 -1.54 32.32 43.99
CA THR A 1108 -2.67 31.46 43.62
C THR A 1108 -3.02 31.68 42.15
N VAL A 1109 -3.24 30.58 41.42
CA VAL A 1109 -3.69 30.57 40.04
C VAL A 1109 -4.95 29.73 39.95
N THR A 1110 -5.96 30.23 39.23
CA THR A 1110 -7.21 29.52 38.99
C THR A 1110 -7.25 28.99 37.57
N LEU A 1111 -7.59 27.72 37.42
CA LEU A 1111 -7.73 27.04 36.13
C LEU A 1111 -9.13 26.48 36.00
N ASP A 1112 -9.73 26.58 34.83
CA ASP A 1112 -11.00 25.92 34.56
C ASP A 1112 -10.77 24.43 34.29
N VAL A 1113 -11.50 23.59 35.02
CA VAL A 1113 -11.47 22.13 34.89
C VAL A 1113 -12.88 21.58 34.88
N MET A 1114 -13.11 20.48 34.18
CA MET A 1114 -14.39 19.80 34.12
C MET A 1114 -14.18 18.33 34.52
N PRO A 1115 -14.83 17.82 35.56
CA PRO A 1115 -14.80 16.40 35.86
C PRO A 1115 -15.63 15.63 34.83
N LEU A 1116 -15.07 14.55 34.30
CA LEU A 1116 -15.69 13.73 33.25
C LEU A 1116 -16.50 12.57 33.81
N THR A 1117 -16.25 12.21 35.07
CA THR A 1117 -16.92 11.11 35.79
C THR A 1117 -17.40 11.58 37.16
N ASN A 1118 -18.36 10.87 37.74
CA ASN A 1118 -18.87 11.09 39.09
C ASN A 1118 -18.18 10.17 40.11
N GLY A 1119 -18.19 10.56 41.39
CA GLY A 1119 -17.53 9.84 42.49
C GLY A 1119 -16.44 10.66 43.18
N TYR A 1120 -15.63 10.00 44.02
CA TYR A 1120 -14.49 10.64 44.69
C TYR A 1120 -13.27 10.62 43.78
N LEU A 1121 -13.05 11.73 43.07
CA LEU A 1121 -11.93 11.84 42.14
C LEU A 1121 -10.70 12.41 42.84
N PRO A 1122 -9.51 11.83 42.64
CA PRO A 1122 -8.26 12.46 43.09
C PRO A 1122 -8.08 13.80 42.39
N LEU A 1123 -7.55 14.79 43.12
CA LEU A 1123 -7.25 16.10 42.54
C LEU A 1123 -6.15 15.97 41.46
N PRO A 1124 -6.21 16.74 40.36
CA PRO A 1124 -5.15 16.76 39.35
C PRO A 1124 -3.78 17.05 39.98
N VAL A 1125 -2.77 16.25 39.63
CA VAL A 1125 -1.42 16.39 40.21
C VAL A 1125 -0.73 17.60 39.59
N VAL A 1126 -0.23 18.50 40.41
CA VAL A 1126 0.55 19.66 39.93
C VAL A 1126 2.04 19.41 40.08
N ARG A 1127 2.76 19.58 38.97
CA ARG A 1127 4.22 19.57 38.90
C ARG A 1127 4.74 21.01 38.87
N LEU A 1128 5.74 21.29 39.70
CA LEU A 1128 6.43 22.57 39.76
C LEU A 1128 7.85 22.41 39.22
N SER A 1129 8.27 23.34 38.36
CA SER A 1129 9.64 23.39 37.81
C SER A 1129 10.18 24.82 37.82
N ARG A 1130 11.49 24.98 37.86
CA ARG A 1130 12.14 26.28 37.67
C ARG A 1130 12.13 26.63 36.17
N TYR A 1131 11.61 27.80 35.83
CA TYR A 1131 11.57 28.33 34.47
C TYR A 1131 12.78 29.23 34.20
N ILE A 1132 13.44 29.00 33.07
CA ILE A 1132 14.59 29.78 32.61
C ILE A 1132 14.19 30.39 31.25
N PRO A 1133 13.95 31.72 31.17
CA PRO A 1133 13.55 32.40 29.93
C PRO A 1133 14.61 32.29 28.82
N ALA A 1134 14.19 32.37 27.56
CA ALA A 1134 15.09 32.54 26.41
C ALA A 1134 15.62 33.99 26.37
N ILE A 1135 16.90 34.17 26.09
CA ILE A 1135 17.55 35.49 26.04
C ILE A 1135 17.24 36.14 24.68
N GLU A 1136 16.52 37.28 24.66
CA GLU A 1136 16.31 38.07 23.43
C GLU A 1136 17.53 38.99 23.16
N THR A 1137 18.32 38.71 22.12
CA THR A 1137 19.41 39.59 21.68
C THR A 1137 18.92 40.57 20.60
N LYS A 1138 18.69 41.84 20.98
CA LYS A 1138 18.66 42.96 20.04
C LYS A 1138 20.09 43.29 19.62
N ASN A 1139 20.32 43.37 18.30
CA ASN A 1139 21.52 43.85 17.61
C ASN A 1139 22.84 43.18 17.99
N ASP A 1140 23.32 42.23 17.17
CA ASP A 1140 24.65 42.39 16.57
C ASP A 1140 24.92 41.40 15.43
N LYS A 1141 25.47 41.92 14.33
CA LYS A 1141 25.91 41.14 13.16
C LYS A 1141 27.33 40.62 13.42
N SER A 1142 27.48 39.42 13.97
CA SER A 1142 28.64 38.57 13.66
C SER A 1142 28.45 37.10 14.04
N ARG A 1143 28.88 36.25 13.11
CA ARG A 1143 28.98 34.78 13.07
C ARG A 1143 29.08 34.03 14.41
N ASN A 1144 28.11 33.13 14.66
CA ASN A 1144 28.33 31.67 14.69
C ASN A 1144 27.01 30.94 14.97
N THR A 1145 26.78 29.86 14.22
CA THR A 1145 25.66 28.92 14.34
C THR A 1145 25.75 28.13 15.65
N GLU A 1146 25.22 28.72 16.73
CA GLU A 1146 24.67 27.99 17.87
C GLU A 1146 23.19 28.36 17.98
N ILE A 1147 22.34 27.34 18.05
CA ILE A 1147 20.89 27.45 18.15
C ILE A 1147 20.56 28.32 19.37
N ALA A 1148 20.00 29.51 19.14
CA ALA A 1148 19.43 30.34 20.17
C ALA A 1148 18.45 29.50 21.00
N GLY A 1149 18.86 29.16 22.22
CA GLY A 1149 18.15 28.21 23.07
C GLY A 1149 16.85 28.81 23.57
N GLY A 1150 15.73 28.21 23.16
CA GLY A 1150 14.42 28.49 23.72
C GLY A 1150 14.36 28.28 25.25
N PRO A 1151 13.25 28.68 25.89
CA PRO A 1151 13.11 28.60 27.35
C PRO A 1151 13.33 27.15 27.86
N ARG A 1152 14.04 27.00 28.98
CA ARG A 1152 14.38 25.69 29.59
C ARG A 1152 13.72 25.51 30.96
N LEU A 1153 13.34 24.28 31.27
CA LEU A 1153 12.74 23.88 32.55
C LEU A 1153 13.71 23.01 33.35
N LYS A 1154 13.89 23.29 34.64
CA LYS A 1154 14.65 22.46 35.57
C LYS A 1154 13.74 21.93 36.68
N PRO A 1155 13.56 20.59 36.81
CA PRO A 1155 12.71 20.02 37.85
C PRO A 1155 13.33 20.19 39.24
N PHE A 1156 12.49 20.29 40.27
CA PHE A 1156 12.93 20.27 41.67
C PHE A 1156 13.20 18.83 42.16
N SER A 1157 14.11 18.69 43.11
CA SER A 1157 14.35 17.40 43.77
C SER A 1157 13.17 17.03 44.69
N PRO A 1158 12.89 15.74 44.93
CA PRO A 1158 11.76 15.31 45.77
C PRO A 1158 11.72 15.91 47.19
N GLY A 1159 12.88 16.29 47.75
CA GLY A 1159 12.96 16.97 49.06
C GLY A 1159 12.54 18.45 49.06
N GLN A 1160 12.50 19.10 47.89
CA GLN A 1160 12.34 20.55 47.74
C GLN A 1160 10.91 21.01 47.51
N VAL A 1161 10.03 20.15 47.00
CA VAL A 1161 8.63 20.49 46.75
C VAL A 1161 7.72 19.49 47.45
N TYR A 1162 6.90 19.98 48.37
CA TYR A 1162 5.88 19.18 49.03
C TYR A 1162 4.51 19.46 48.41
N ASN A 1163 3.84 18.43 47.89
CA ASN A 1163 2.46 18.56 47.44
C ASN A 1163 1.51 18.14 48.58
N ALA A 1164 0.86 19.12 49.20
CA ALA A 1164 -0.04 18.91 50.34
C ALA A 1164 -1.38 18.27 49.93
N SER A 1165 -1.76 18.38 48.66
CA SER A 1165 -3.05 17.92 48.13
C SER A 1165 -2.96 16.58 47.39
N LYS A 1166 -1.78 15.95 47.34
CA LYS A 1166 -1.52 14.73 46.54
C LYS A 1166 -2.44 13.55 46.88
N ALA A 1167 -2.92 13.47 48.13
CA ALA A 1167 -3.82 12.41 48.60
C ALA A 1167 -5.26 12.89 48.81
N GLN A 1168 -5.59 14.12 48.38
CA GLN A 1168 -6.94 14.66 48.50
C GLN A 1168 -7.80 14.24 47.32
N GLN A 1169 -9.09 14.07 47.60
CA GLN A 1169 -10.12 13.76 46.61
C GLN A 1169 -11.25 14.79 46.72
N VAL A 1170 -11.96 14.99 45.62
CA VAL A 1170 -13.17 15.82 45.55
C VAL A 1170 -14.35 14.95 45.14
N HIS A 1171 -15.48 15.14 45.81
CA HIS A 1171 -16.71 14.42 45.50
C HIS A 1171 -17.43 15.11 44.34
N VAL A 1172 -17.56 14.41 43.21
CA VAL A 1172 -18.24 14.89 42.02
C VAL A 1172 -19.60 14.19 41.89
N LEU A 1173 -20.67 14.98 41.86
CA LEU A 1173 -22.03 14.50 41.69
C LEU A 1173 -22.33 14.19 40.21
N PRO A 1174 -23.37 13.39 39.91
CA PRO A 1174 -23.84 13.18 38.54
C PRO A 1174 -24.24 14.49 37.85
N ALA A 1175 -24.21 14.48 36.50
CA ALA A 1175 -24.66 15.59 35.66
C ALA A 1175 -26.09 16.02 36.00
N ALA A 1176 -26.38 17.32 35.93
CA ALA A 1176 -27.71 17.84 36.23
C ALA A 1176 -28.74 17.38 35.19
N THR A 1177 -29.88 16.84 35.63
CA THR A 1177 -31.02 16.51 34.77
C THR A 1177 -31.72 17.80 34.31
N SER A 1178 -32.05 17.89 33.02
CA SER A 1178 -32.67 19.05 32.37
C SER A 1178 -34.15 19.26 32.73
N GLU A 1179 -34.49 19.21 34.03
CA GLU A 1179 -35.84 19.45 34.56
C GLU A 1179 -35.86 20.40 35.79
N SER A 1180 -34.77 21.13 36.06
CA SER A 1180 -34.71 22.06 37.22
C SER A 1180 -34.28 23.48 36.85
N THR A 1181 -34.91 24.03 35.80
CA THR A 1181 -35.10 25.48 35.65
C THR A 1181 -36.58 25.74 35.39
N GLN A 1182 -37.36 25.72 36.49
CA GLN A 1182 -38.55 26.54 36.68
C GLN A 1182 -38.32 27.39 37.92
#